data_AF-A0AAW1SL34-F1
#
_entry.id   AF-A0AAW1SL34-F1
#
_cell.length_a   1.000
_cell.length_b   1.000
_cell.length_c   1.000
_cell.angle_alpha   90.00
_cell.angle_beta   90.00
_cell.angle_gamma   90.00
#
_symmetry.space_group_name_H-M   'P 1'
#
loop_
_entity.id
_entity.type
_entity.pdbx_description
1 polymer ?
#
loop_
_entity_poly.entity_id
_entity_poly.type
_entity_poly.pdbx_seq_one_letter_code
_entity_poly.pdbx_strand_id
1 'polypeptide(L)'
;MPFALKKKTHKSAVTKKCAVPRAGQSILAFFDKRPPAQALVPADIAALPSAYAHVLQGAQADEGEAPVVPTAGESALDATQPLCTAPAQDSSAGPQAPQPEVSSAAKAGSTRKCVVARKRHALLALLDQVELVVEAAGGDKHAVCDCSTGALVLLPDVLLSGTRVSSSFKCVRQAVLEERYGGDSSAKAVQGTLLHELFQAALLDEHSTADSLEAHARSIALRHTDKLLDVGLDEQQALAVMQNGMAGLLAWLHTFRRATPAEDASVRVDGACLSRGLAPLEFKTGKAHQSHRAQVTLYLLLLEERYGAPMSRGLLWYLSQPRPEVVRRVPEEVSALLMQRNQLASALAHGTRLPPLLRDPRACGGCFQLSTCTLAHKALEAGTAGTAGMGAAFEEHTGHMAPSHVAFLRHWLQLIDMEEGGLIARRAEIWALSGAEREALGRCIAGLALQSSPDAAICEPGCHLYTFARALEGSASQAVSLEDMGFAEGDMVVLSVEGCHAALARGHMHSIFADAVTVALGKALRPNLLSDVPPGTGPCWRIDRDEVSSISVRLRRSLMGLFARGDAQARKLRRLVVDLQAPATVGAQQHGVDAPELNPEQLRAVDRVLAMNDYTLILGMPGAGKTSTLVAAIRALVAARRSVLLSAYTNSAVDNVLLKLVEAGVAFVRLGRPGAVHPALQGYLPGGVHNPGASVAACRQLALTARVVACTCLGAEHAMLRGRTFDVCLVDEAGQLTLPAVLGPLLRARSFCLVGDHYQLPPLVQSDAAARQGLACPLFRRLGEAHPQAITTLRTQYRMAGSIMNLANHLVYNGQLRCASADVARAVLPLQLSGTQLAAMAPWLQRVLSPEHGVFFLDTCGPGAHERLAGETLCNPAEADLVIQVMDALQLGGVPMSTIGIMSPYRSQITLLQRLAKQRGWSNLEILTVDRFQGRDKAAILLTLVRSNKSGSAGRLLVDWRRINVAMTRAKHKLVFVGSSDTLAEIPLFGELDL
;
A
#
# COMPACT_ATOMS: atom_id res chain seq x y z
N MET A 1 -1.07 -0.48 -71.18
CA MET A 1 -1.80 0.79 -71.38
C MET A 1 -3.26 0.48 -71.61
N PRO A 2 -4.23 1.33 -71.21
CA PRO A 2 -4.30 2.28 -70.08
C PRO A 2 -5.50 1.88 -69.17
N PHE A 3 -5.87 2.46 -68.01
CA PHE A 3 -6.01 3.85 -67.60
C PHE A 3 -5.98 3.97 -66.06
N ALA A 4 -5.49 5.12 -65.60
CA ALA A 4 -5.29 5.51 -64.22
C ALA A 4 -6.59 5.93 -63.50
N LEU A 5 -6.66 5.73 -62.17
CA LEU A 5 -7.47 6.53 -61.26
C LEU A 5 -6.72 6.77 -59.93
N LYS A 6 -6.72 8.05 -59.54
CA LYS A 6 -5.89 8.71 -58.53
C LYS A 6 -6.15 8.19 -57.10
N LYS A 7 -5.08 7.87 -56.37
CA LYS A 7 -5.08 7.74 -54.90
C LYS A 7 -5.27 9.12 -54.26
N LYS A 8 -6.40 9.35 -53.59
CA LYS A 8 -6.54 10.39 -52.55
C LYS A 8 -6.15 9.78 -51.20
N THR A 9 -5.07 10.27 -50.62
CA THR A 9 -4.67 10.00 -49.23
C THR A 9 -5.59 10.75 -48.27
N HIS A 10 -6.48 10.05 -47.56
CA HIS A 10 -7.10 10.59 -46.35
C HIS A 10 -6.13 10.38 -45.17
N LYS A 11 -5.45 11.45 -44.76
CA LYS A 11 -4.86 11.56 -43.44
C LYS A 11 -5.99 11.73 -42.43
N SER A 12 -6.38 10.65 -41.76
CA SER A 12 -7.16 10.72 -40.51
C SER A 12 -6.19 11.15 -39.41
N ALA A 13 -6.26 12.42 -39.01
CA ALA A 13 -5.61 12.90 -37.80
C ALA A 13 -6.41 12.39 -36.60
N VAL A 14 -5.93 11.33 -35.96
CA VAL A 14 -6.40 10.93 -34.63
C VAL A 14 -5.91 12.00 -33.64
N THR A 15 -6.72 13.02 -33.42
CA THR A 15 -6.53 13.94 -32.30
C THR A 15 -6.78 13.18 -31.01
N LYS A 16 -5.70 12.67 -30.38
CA LYS A 16 -5.70 12.24 -28.98
C LYS A 16 -6.10 13.45 -28.12
N LYS A 17 -7.38 13.55 -27.74
CA LYS A 17 -7.81 14.39 -26.61
C LYS A 17 -7.46 13.64 -25.33
N CYS A 18 -6.31 13.93 -24.73
CA CYS A 18 -6.14 13.67 -23.30
C CYS A 18 -7.19 14.52 -22.56
N ALA A 19 -8.08 13.87 -21.81
CA ALA A 19 -9.02 14.57 -20.95
C ALA A 19 -8.23 15.24 -19.81
N VAL A 20 -8.31 16.57 -19.71
CA VAL A 20 -7.75 17.33 -18.59
C VAL A 20 -8.68 17.13 -17.38
N PRO A 21 -8.17 16.79 -16.18
CA PRO A 21 -9.02 16.55 -15.02
C PRO A 21 -9.76 17.83 -14.60
N ARG A 22 -11.09 17.78 -14.46
CA ARG A 22 -11.91 18.93 -13.99
C ARG A 22 -11.78 19.10 -12.47
N ALA A 23 -12.24 20.23 -11.93
CA ALA A 23 -12.07 20.56 -10.52
C ALA A 23 -12.65 19.51 -9.53
N GLY A 24 -13.73 18.81 -9.92
CA GLY A 24 -14.32 17.72 -9.12
C GLY A 24 -13.38 16.51 -8.94
N GLN A 25 -12.63 16.15 -9.99
CA GLN A 25 -11.79 14.94 -10.01
C GLN A 25 -10.66 15.03 -8.99
N SER A 26 -10.19 16.25 -8.71
CA SER A 26 -9.14 16.55 -7.75
C SER A 26 -9.54 16.48 -6.26
N ILE A 27 -10.83 16.24 -5.97
CA ILE A 27 -11.44 16.18 -4.62
C ILE A 27 -11.83 14.73 -4.23
N LEU A 28 -11.39 13.72 -4.99
CA LEU A 28 -11.88 12.34 -4.80
C LEU A 28 -11.29 11.60 -3.58
N ALA A 29 -11.95 11.71 -2.44
CA ALA A 29 -12.11 10.56 -1.55
C ALA A 29 -13.46 10.65 -0.86
N PHE A 30 -14.51 10.10 -1.48
CA PHE A 30 -15.63 9.61 -0.69
C PHE A 30 -16.26 8.33 -1.25
N PHE A 31 -16.27 7.32 -0.38
CA PHE A 31 -17.08 6.13 -0.49
C PHE A 31 -18.50 6.50 -0.06
N ASP A 32 -19.51 6.40 -0.93
CA ASP A 32 -20.85 6.14 -0.37
C ASP A 32 -21.87 5.43 -1.28
N LYS A 33 -23.01 5.10 -0.67
CA LYS A 33 -24.04 4.05 -0.92
C LYS A 33 -25.42 4.61 -1.33
N ARG A 34 -26.21 3.86 -2.12
CA ARG A 34 -27.67 4.04 -2.41
C ARG A 34 -28.26 2.68 -2.86
N PRO A 35 -29.57 2.40 -2.69
CA PRO A 35 -30.24 1.18 -3.14
C PRO A 35 -30.53 1.20 -4.66
N PRO A 36 -30.83 0.05 -5.28
CA PRO A 36 -31.25 -0.03 -6.67
C PRO A 36 -32.67 0.55 -6.85
N ALA A 37 -32.87 1.38 -7.87
CA ALA A 37 -34.21 1.78 -8.30
C ALA A 37 -34.60 0.93 -9.51
N GLN A 38 -35.68 0.15 -9.35
CA GLN A 38 -36.35 -0.55 -10.43
C GLN A 38 -36.92 0.44 -11.45
N ALA A 39 -36.97 -0.01 -12.69
CA ALA A 39 -37.42 0.70 -13.87
C ALA A 39 -38.84 1.27 -13.71
N LEU A 40 -39.00 2.55 -13.99
CA LEU A 40 -40.25 3.14 -14.45
C LEU A 40 -39.91 4.10 -15.59
N VAL A 41 -40.03 3.59 -16.81
CA VAL A 41 -40.15 4.39 -18.03
C VAL A 41 -41.54 5.04 -18.00
N PRO A 42 -41.66 6.36 -18.23
CA PRO A 42 -42.88 6.90 -18.79
C PRO A 42 -42.64 7.14 -20.28
N ALA A 43 -43.40 6.41 -21.09
CA ALA A 43 -43.80 6.87 -22.41
C ALA A 43 -44.49 8.23 -22.24
N ASP A 44 -44.05 9.23 -23.02
CA ASP A 44 -44.85 10.32 -23.60
C ASP A 44 -43.91 11.40 -24.13
N ILE A 45 -43.42 11.17 -25.35
CA ILE A 45 -42.94 12.24 -26.23
C ILE A 45 -44.05 12.46 -27.26
N ALA A 46 -44.92 13.41 -26.99
CA ALA A 46 -45.78 14.01 -28.01
C ALA A 46 -46.07 15.46 -27.62
N ALA A 47 -45.96 16.34 -28.63
CA ALA A 47 -46.34 17.76 -28.64
C ALA A 47 -45.33 18.77 -28.06
N LEU A 48 -44.42 19.22 -28.93
CA LEU A 48 -44.08 20.64 -29.04
C LEU A 48 -44.13 21.03 -30.54
N PRO A 49 -44.91 22.04 -30.95
CA PRO A 49 -45.00 22.47 -32.34
C PRO A 49 -43.85 23.39 -32.75
N SER A 50 -43.56 23.33 -34.05
CA SER A 50 -42.61 24.14 -34.80
C SER A 50 -42.90 25.65 -34.73
N ALA A 51 -41.88 26.45 -34.45
CA ALA A 51 -41.78 27.83 -34.96
C ALA A 51 -40.31 28.31 -34.88
N TYR A 52 -39.55 28.07 -35.94
CA TYR A 52 -38.31 28.81 -36.23
C TYR A 52 -38.28 29.05 -37.73
N ALA A 53 -38.62 30.27 -38.16
CA ALA A 53 -38.38 30.77 -39.51
C ALA A 53 -38.39 32.31 -39.50
N HIS A 54 -37.22 32.89 -39.81
CA HIS A 54 -36.93 34.28 -40.25
C HIS A 54 -37.16 35.41 -39.21
N VAL A 55 -36.37 36.49 -39.11
CA VAL A 55 -35.78 37.40 -40.12
C VAL A 55 -34.55 38.15 -39.54
N LEU A 56 -33.56 38.44 -40.39
CA LEU A 56 -32.43 39.35 -40.22
C LEU A 56 -32.81 40.82 -40.56
N GLN A 57 -32.02 41.80 -40.06
CA GLN A 57 -32.00 43.27 -40.31
C GLN A 57 -32.73 44.11 -39.25
N GLY A 58 -32.25 45.26 -38.75
CA GLY A 58 -31.06 46.09 -38.97
C GLY A 58 -30.88 47.04 -37.76
N ALA A 59 -29.64 47.41 -37.42
CA ALA A 59 -29.10 48.77 -37.55
C ALA A 59 -29.97 49.91 -36.96
N GLN A 60 -29.54 50.50 -35.84
CA GLN A 60 -29.29 51.94 -35.75
C GLN A 60 -28.48 52.31 -34.49
N ALA A 61 -27.61 53.28 -34.68
CA ALA A 61 -26.71 53.89 -33.72
C ALA A 61 -27.44 54.92 -32.83
N ASP A 62 -26.89 55.20 -31.66
CA ASP A 62 -26.83 56.58 -31.18
C ASP A 62 -25.64 56.80 -30.23
N GLU A 63 -25.02 57.96 -30.40
CA GLU A 63 -23.82 58.48 -29.75
C GLU A 63 -24.13 59.05 -28.35
N GLY A 64 -23.11 59.23 -27.51
CA GLY A 64 -23.24 60.13 -26.36
C GLY A 64 -22.21 59.97 -25.23
N GLU A 65 -21.12 60.75 -25.34
CA GLU A 65 -20.44 61.46 -24.25
C GLU A 65 -19.58 60.72 -23.19
N ALA A 66 -18.27 60.93 -23.31
CA ALA A 66 -17.30 61.12 -22.20
C ALA A 66 -17.43 62.58 -21.67
N PRO A 67 -16.86 63.03 -20.52
CA PRO A 67 -15.52 62.74 -19.97
C PRO A 67 -15.51 62.58 -18.41
N VAL A 68 -14.42 62.28 -17.69
CA VAL A 68 -13.34 63.20 -17.26
C VAL A 68 -12.36 62.41 -16.35
N VAL A 69 -11.06 62.71 -16.50
CA VAL A 69 -9.92 62.25 -15.70
C VAL A 69 -9.77 63.08 -14.41
N PRO A 70 -9.19 62.55 -13.32
CA PRO A 70 -8.04 63.28 -12.79
C PRO A 70 -6.83 62.39 -12.43
N THR A 71 -5.70 63.03 -12.65
CA THR A 71 -4.30 62.70 -12.36
C THR A 71 -3.95 62.78 -10.87
N ALA A 72 -3.02 61.93 -10.43
CA ALA A 72 -2.03 62.17 -9.37
C ALA A 72 -0.91 61.11 -9.56
N GLY A 73 0.39 61.38 -9.49
CA GLY A 73 1.13 62.41 -8.75
C GLY A 73 2.27 61.67 -8.02
N GLU A 74 3.50 61.95 -8.41
CA GLU A 74 4.75 61.32 -7.95
C GLU A 74 5.06 61.56 -6.45
N SER A 75 5.78 60.63 -5.82
CA SER A 75 6.91 60.96 -4.94
C SER A 75 7.79 59.73 -4.65
N ALA A 76 9.10 59.97 -4.60
CA ALA A 76 10.20 59.04 -4.45
C ALA A 76 10.89 59.19 -3.07
N LEU A 77 11.95 58.39 -2.87
CA LEU A 77 13.04 58.49 -1.87
C LEU A 77 12.76 57.79 -0.51
N ASP A 78 13.68 57.08 0.15
CA ASP A 78 15.08 56.76 -0.14
C ASP A 78 15.58 55.57 0.73
N ALA A 79 16.69 54.99 0.25
CA ALA A 79 17.78 54.21 0.85
C ALA A 79 17.76 53.69 2.32
N THR A 80 18.33 52.49 2.50
CA THR A 80 19.71 52.31 3.04
C THR A 80 20.18 50.84 3.02
N GLN A 81 21.24 50.57 2.25
CA GLN A 81 22.24 49.52 2.49
C GLN A 81 23.50 50.19 3.06
N PRO A 82 24.44 49.42 3.64
CA PRO A 82 25.75 49.41 2.98
C PRO A 82 26.59 48.10 3.02
N LEU A 83 27.17 47.81 1.84
CA LEU A 83 28.58 47.48 1.52
C LEU A 83 29.22 46.12 1.96
N CYS A 84 29.62 45.25 1.01
CA CYS A 84 30.89 45.16 0.20
C CYS A 84 31.90 44.19 0.85
N THR A 85 32.48 43.20 0.15
CA THR A 85 33.62 43.33 -0.80
C THR A 85 33.79 42.10 -1.74
N ALA A 86 34.38 42.36 -2.92
CA ALA A 86 34.82 41.39 -3.96
C ALA A 86 36.28 40.90 -3.70
N PRO A 87 37.01 40.08 -4.53
CA PRO A 87 37.10 40.14 -6.00
C PRO A 87 37.22 38.79 -6.77
N ALA A 88 37.23 38.89 -8.10
CA ALA A 88 37.47 37.83 -9.08
C ALA A 88 38.96 37.66 -9.42
N GLN A 89 39.39 36.45 -9.83
CA GLN A 89 40.61 36.18 -10.61
C GLN A 89 40.45 34.95 -11.54
N ASP A 90 41.23 34.99 -12.63
CA ASP A 90 41.17 34.25 -13.89
C ASP A 90 41.73 32.80 -13.91
N SER A 91 41.20 32.04 -14.90
CA SER A 91 41.81 31.05 -15.81
C SER A 91 42.80 29.95 -15.33
N SER A 92 42.46 28.67 -15.58
CA SER A 92 43.33 27.67 -16.23
C SER A 92 42.55 26.42 -16.67
N ALA A 93 42.95 25.80 -17.78
CA ALA A 93 42.18 24.87 -18.61
C ALA A 93 42.46 23.37 -18.38
N GLY A 94 41.40 22.54 -18.56
CA GLY A 94 41.41 21.18 -19.15
C GLY A 94 41.54 19.95 -18.21
N PRO A 95 41.02 18.75 -18.56
CA PRO A 95 40.09 18.37 -19.64
C PRO A 95 38.73 17.84 -19.14
N GLN A 96 37.65 18.17 -19.87
CA GLN A 96 36.30 17.64 -19.63
C GLN A 96 36.12 16.25 -20.26
N ALA A 97 35.63 15.30 -19.47
CA ALA A 97 35.09 14.02 -19.88
C ALA A 97 33.76 14.21 -20.65
N PRO A 98 33.37 13.29 -21.56
CA PRO A 98 32.26 13.51 -22.50
C PRO A 98 30.92 13.50 -21.76
N GLN A 99 30.14 14.56 -21.92
CA GLN A 99 28.72 14.57 -21.58
C GLN A 99 27.93 13.79 -22.64
N PRO A 100 26.94 12.98 -22.25
CA PRO A 100 26.03 12.35 -23.21
C PRO A 100 25.05 13.42 -23.72
N GLU A 101 25.09 13.68 -25.02
CA GLU A 101 24.04 14.44 -25.71
C GLU A 101 22.72 13.67 -25.62
N VAL A 102 21.86 14.07 -24.67
CA VAL A 102 20.44 13.73 -24.71
C VAL A 102 19.76 14.79 -25.58
N SER A 103 19.59 14.48 -26.86
CA SER A 103 18.73 15.26 -27.75
C SER A 103 17.27 15.14 -27.28
N SER A 104 16.85 16.02 -26.37
CA SER A 104 15.44 16.19 -26.06
C SER A 104 14.81 17.06 -27.14
N ALA A 105 14.11 16.42 -28.07
CA ALA A 105 13.16 17.11 -28.92
C ALA A 105 12.04 17.66 -28.04
N ALA A 106 12.22 18.87 -27.53
CA ALA A 106 11.18 19.63 -26.83
C ALA A 106 10.01 19.83 -27.81
N LYS A 107 8.91 19.11 -27.59
CA LYS A 107 7.63 19.40 -28.24
C LYS A 107 7.32 20.87 -27.97
N ALA A 108 7.13 21.65 -29.04
CA ALA A 108 6.72 23.04 -28.96
C ALA A 108 5.44 23.18 -28.12
N GLY A 109 5.59 23.60 -26.86
CA GLY A 109 4.48 23.83 -25.95
C GLY A 109 3.85 25.19 -26.25
N SER A 110 2.54 25.23 -26.51
CA SER A 110 1.81 26.48 -26.62
C SER A 110 1.81 27.21 -25.28
N THR A 111 2.51 28.33 -25.15
CA THR A 111 2.49 29.17 -23.95
C THR A 111 1.15 29.90 -23.86
N ARG A 112 0.34 29.62 -22.83
CA ARG A 112 -0.89 30.38 -22.53
C ARG A 112 -0.66 31.27 -21.32
N LYS A 113 -0.98 32.56 -21.44
CA LYS A 113 -0.87 33.52 -20.34
C LYS A 113 -2.13 33.44 -19.47
N CYS A 114 -1.96 33.00 -18.21
CA CYS A 114 -3.02 32.96 -17.20
C CYS A 114 -2.84 34.13 -16.24
N VAL A 115 -3.89 34.91 -15.98
CA VAL A 115 -3.85 36.05 -15.03
C VAL A 115 -4.60 35.65 -13.77
N VAL A 116 -3.87 35.61 -12.65
CA VAL A 116 -4.41 35.24 -11.34
C VAL A 116 -4.41 36.49 -10.44
N ALA A 117 -5.57 36.89 -9.94
CA ALA A 117 -5.71 38.10 -9.12
C ALA A 117 -4.85 38.05 -7.83
N ARG A 118 -4.35 39.22 -7.38
CA ARG A 118 -3.33 39.40 -6.32
C ARG A 118 -3.53 38.61 -5.03
N LYS A 119 -4.77 38.30 -4.61
CA LYS A 119 -5.06 37.52 -3.38
C LYS A 119 -4.70 36.01 -3.49
N ARG A 120 -4.31 35.52 -4.67
CA ARG A 120 -3.96 34.11 -4.93
C ARG A 120 -2.47 33.90 -5.29
N HIS A 121 -1.66 34.96 -5.34
CA HIS A 121 -0.26 34.95 -5.81
C HIS A 121 0.71 34.21 -4.87
N ALA A 122 0.49 34.25 -3.56
CA ALA A 122 1.40 33.65 -2.57
C ALA A 122 1.48 32.11 -2.64
N LEU A 123 0.47 31.46 -3.22
CA LEU A 123 0.42 30.00 -3.42
C LEU A 123 1.20 29.54 -4.65
N LEU A 124 1.34 30.39 -5.66
CA LEU A 124 2.06 30.09 -6.91
C LEU A 124 3.57 30.20 -6.75
N ALA A 125 4.05 31.05 -5.84
CA ALA A 125 5.49 31.22 -5.57
C ALA A 125 6.15 30.01 -4.88
N LEU A 126 5.38 29.00 -4.47
CA LEU A 126 5.87 27.83 -3.73
C LEU A 126 6.20 26.62 -4.62
N LEU A 127 6.07 26.72 -5.95
CA LEU A 127 6.18 25.54 -6.81
C LEU A 127 6.94 25.85 -8.11
N ASP A 128 8.07 25.16 -8.32
CA ASP A 128 8.89 25.29 -9.54
C ASP A 128 8.34 24.49 -10.74
N GLN A 129 7.36 23.61 -10.57
CA GLN A 129 6.69 22.88 -11.67
C GLN A 129 5.25 22.52 -11.26
N VAL A 130 4.22 23.14 -11.86
CA VAL A 130 2.81 22.87 -11.54
C VAL A 130 2.00 22.62 -12.80
N GLU A 131 1.25 21.52 -12.80
CA GLU A 131 0.11 21.37 -13.70
C GLU A 131 -1.07 22.22 -13.21
N LEU A 132 -1.46 23.18 -14.04
CA LEU A 132 -2.52 24.14 -13.77
C LEU A 132 -3.74 23.76 -14.60
N VAL A 133 -4.83 23.34 -13.95
CA VAL A 133 -6.13 23.24 -14.64
C VAL A 133 -6.87 24.56 -14.45
N VAL A 134 -7.19 25.22 -15.57
CA VAL A 134 -8.00 26.43 -15.59
C VAL A 134 -9.18 26.20 -16.53
N GLU A 135 -10.38 26.21 -15.96
CA GLU A 135 -11.62 26.20 -16.71
C GLU A 135 -12.00 27.66 -17.01
N ALA A 136 -11.68 28.13 -18.21
CA ALA A 136 -12.01 29.48 -18.66
C ALA A 136 -13.43 29.51 -19.24
N ALA A 137 -14.24 30.47 -18.79
CA ALA A 137 -15.52 30.77 -19.42
C ALA A 137 -15.26 31.62 -20.68
N GLY A 138 -15.61 31.11 -21.85
CA GLY A 138 -15.47 31.82 -23.13
C GLY A 138 -14.10 31.65 -23.78
N GLY A 139 -14.07 31.60 -25.11
CA GLY A 139 -12.91 31.26 -25.96
C GLY A 139 -11.77 32.29 -26.00
N ASP A 140 -11.47 32.93 -24.87
CA ASP A 140 -10.52 34.02 -24.79
C ASP A 140 -9.06 33.53 -24.73
N LYS A 141 -8.14 34.31 -25.31
CA LYS A 141 -6.69 33.96 -25.38
C LYS A 141 -5.98 34.05 -24.03
N HIS A 142 -6.62 34.64 -23.03
CA HIS A 142 -6.14 34.80 -21.66
C HIS A 142 -7.15 34.23 -20.69
N ALA A 143 -6.73 33.24 -19.89
CA ALA A 143 -7.60 32.74 -18.82
C ALA A 143 -7.44 33.66 -17.60
N VAL A 144 -8.49 34.40 -17.25
CA VAL A 144 -8.58 35.19 -16.01
C VAL A 144 -9.29 34.32 -14.98
N CYS A 145 -8.68 34.16 -13.79
CA CYS A 145 -9.28 33.43 -12.69
C CYS A 145 -9.40 34.35 -11.46
N ASP A 146 -10.63 34.75 -11.12
CA ASP A 146 -10.96 35.65 -10.01
C ASP A 146 -11.92 34.99 -8.99
N CYS A 147 -12.42 35.75 -8.02
CA CYS A 147 -13.30 35.23 -6.96
C CYS A 147 -14.69 34.79 -7.48
N SER A 148 -15.07 35.22 -8.68
CA SER A 148 -16.37 35.01 -9.32
C SER A 148 -16.32 34.06 -10.52
N THR A 149 -15.14 33.86 -11.13
CA THR A 149 -14.98 33.13 -12.39
C THR A 149 -13.73 32.22 -12.40
N GLY A 150 -13.92 30.99 -12.87
CA GLY A 150 -12.87 29.97 -13.01
C GLY A 150 -12.45 29.27 -11.70
N ALA A 151 -12.01 28.03 -11.81
CA ALA A 151 -11.44 27.26 -10.72
C ALA A 151 -9.94 27.06 -10.94
N LEU A 152 -9.15 27.27 -9.87
CA LEU A 152 -7.72 26.96 -9.87
C LEU A 152 -7.49 25.73 -8.98
N VAL A 153 -6.96 24.66 -9.56
CA VAL A 153 -6.59 23.44 -8.83
C VAL A 153 -5.09 23.19 -9.01
N LEU A 154 -4.35 23.12 -7.91
CA LEU A 154 -2.90 22.82 -7.89
C LEU A 154 -2.69 21.36 -7.55
N LEU A 155 -1.80 20.61 -8.23
CA LEU A 155 -1.56 19.20 -7.93
C LEU A 155 -2.86 18.36 -7.97
N PRO A 156 -3.56 18.30 -9.12
CA PRO A 156 -4.86 17.64 -9.23
C PRO A 156 -4.82 16.15 -8.83
N ASP A 157 -3.67 15.49 -8.96
CA ASP A 157 -3.46 14.07 -8.59
C ASP A 157 -3.49 13.79 -7.09
N VAL A 158 -3.36 14.83 -6.25
CA VAL A 158 -3.43 14.72 -4.79
C VAL A 158 -4.89 14.71 -4.37
N LEU A 159 -5.47 13.52 -4.30
CA LEU A 159 -6.86 13.35 -3.91
C LEU A 159 -7.06 13.54 -2.40
N LEU A 160 -7.95 14.47 -2.03
CA LEU A 160 -8.23 14.83 -0.63
C LEU A 160 -9.72 14.66 -0.32
N SER A 161 -10.04 14.04 0.82
CA SER A 161 -11.44 13.90 1.23
C SER A 161 -12.04 15.27 1.60
N GLY A 162 -13.33 15.45 1.31
CA GLY A 162 -14.02 16.69 1.67
C GLY A 162 -14.02 16.95 3.19
N THR A 163 -14.04 15.88 3.99
CA THR A 163 -13.86 15.96 5.45
C THR A 163 -12.50 16.53 5.83
N ARG A 164 -11.40 16.10 5.19
CA ARG A 164 -10.05 16.63 5.45
C ARG A 164 -9.89 18.08 5.04
N VAL A 165 -10.41 18.46 3.86
CA VAL A 165 -10.41 19.86 3.42
C VAL A 165 -11.19 20.71 4.42
N SER A 166 -12.37 20.25 4.84
CA SER A 166 -13.21 20.97 5.80
C SER A 166 -12.61 21.07 7.21
N SER A 167 -11.86 20.06 7.69
CA SER A 167 -11.22 20.11 9.01
C SER A 167 -9.97 20.99 9.02
N SER A 168 -9.29 21.13 7.88
CA SER A 168 -8.07 21.92 7.73
C SER A 168 -8.26 23.42 7.98
N PHE A 169 -9.49 23.96 7.89
CA PHE A 169 -9.79 25.36 8.23
C PHE A 169 -9.47 25.70 9.69
N LYS A 170 -9.52 24.72 10.61
CA LYS A 170 -9.11 24.92 12.01
C LYS A 170 -7.59 24.95 12.13
N CYS A 171 -6.93 23.98 11.51
CA CYS A 171 -5.49 23.84 11.53
C CYS A 171 -5.03 22.97 10.35
N VAL A 172 -4.38 23.60 9.35
CA VAL A 172 -3.84 22.89 8.19
C VAL A 172 -2.79 21.87 8.61
N ARG A 173 -1.94 22.22 9.59
CA ARG A 173 -0.92 21.32 10.13
C ARG A 173 -1.53 20.06 10.73
N GLN A 174 -2.63 20.17 11.48
CA GLN A 174 -3.32 19.01 12.02
C GLN A 174 -3.81 18.09 10.90
N ALA A 175 -4.45 18.63 9.86
CA ALA A 175 -4.95 17.84 8.75
C ALA A 175 -3.81 17.09 8.02
N VAL A 176 -2.66 17.74 7.81
CA VAL A 176 -1.46 17.10 7.23
C VAL A 176 -0.92 15.99 8.13
N LEU A 177 -0.84 16.23 9.44
CA LEU A 177 -0.35 15.23 10.38
C LEU A 177 -1.26 14.00 10.44
N GLU A 178 -2.57 14.20 10.46
CA GLU A 178 -3.52 13.09 10.44
C GLU A 178 -3.48 12.28 9.15
N GLU A 179 -3.07 12.87 8.03
CA GLU A 179 -2.89 12.15 6.76
C GLU A 179 -1.60 11.33 6.75
N ARG A 180 -0.51 11.89 7.28
CA ARG A 180 0.83 11.29 7.23
C ARG A 180 1.12 10.28 8.34
N TYR A 181 0.56 10.50 9.52
CA TYR A 181 0.78 9.70 10.73
C TYR A 181 -0.49 8.97 11.17
N GLY A 182 -1.61 9.22 10.47
CA GLY A 182 -2.93 8.73 10.81
C GLY A 182 -3.50 9.43 12.05
N GLY A 183 -4.78 9.19 12.32
CA GLY A 183 -5.47 9.69 13.53
C GLY A 183 -5.95 8.55 14.42
N ASP A 184 -5.99 8.81 15.72
CA ASP A 184 -6.81 8.02 16.63
C ASP A 184 -8.28 8.32 16.35
N SER A 185 -9.09 7.27 16.16
CA SER A 185 -10.53 7.44 16.04
C SER A 185 -11.09 7.78 17.42
N SER A 186 -11.86 8.87 17.53
CA SER A 186 -12.54 9.18 18.79
C SER A 186 -13.81 8.33 18.93
N ALA A 187 -14.21 8.05 20.17
CA ALA A 187 -15.48 7.39 20.47
C ALA A 187 -16.67 8.09 19.76
N LYS A 188 -16.66 9.43 19.73
CA LYS A 188 -17.68 10.22 19.01
C LYS A 188 -17.68 9.99 17.50
N ALA A 189 -16.52 9.84 16.88
CA ALA A 189 -16.41 9.56 15.44
C ALA A 189 -16.95 8.16 15.10
N VAL A 190 -16.66 7.16 15.95
CA VAL A 190 -17.20 5.81 15.81
C VAL A 190 -18.71 5.83 15.99
N GLN A 191 -19.22 6.45 17.06
CA GLN A 191 -20.66 6.63 17.30
C GLN A 191 -21.39 7.29 16.13
N GLY A 192 -20.81 8.34 15.55
CA GLY A 192 -21.34 8.95 14.32
C GLY A 192 -21.39 7.94 13.17
N THR A 193 -20.31 7.19 12.93
CA THR A 193 -20.24 6.16 11.88
C THR A 193 -21.36 5.11 12.04
N LEU A 194 -21.62 4.64 13.26
CA LEU A 194 -22.69 3.68 13.54
C LEU A 194 -24.08 4.23 13.18
N LEU A 195 -24.37 5.47 13.62
CA LEU A 195 -25.64 6.14 13.30
C LEU A 195 -25.81 6.40 11.81
N HIS A 196 -24.73 6.78 11.10
CA HIS A 196 -24.75 6.92 9.65
C HIS A 196 -25.09 5.60 8.96
N GLU A 197 -24.47 4.49 9.37
CA GLU A 197 -24.77 3.18 8.78
C GLU A 197 -26.19 2.70 9.10
N LEU A 198 -26.70 3.00 10.28
CA LEU A 198 -28.08 2.70 10.64
C LEU A 198 -29.07 3.47 9.77
N PHE A 199 -28.85 4.78 9.60
CA PHE A 199 -29.67 5.60 8.71
C PHE A 199 -29.62 5.09 7.27
N GLN A 200 -28.45 4.68 6.80
CA GLN A 200 -28.30 4.08 5.47
C GLN A 200 -29.09 2.78 5.35
N ALA A 201 -28.98 1.86 6.31
CA ALA A 201 -29.76 0.62 6.31
C ALA A 201 -31.26 0.92 6.24
N ALA A 202 -31.73 1.87 7.04
CA ALA A 202 -33.12 2.31 7.04
C ALA A 202 -33.56 2.88 5.67
N LEU A 203 -32.74 3.68 5.00
CA LEU A 203 -33.06 4.20 3.67
C LEU A 203 -33.19 3.09 2.61
N LEU A 204 -32.48 1.97 2.77
CA LEU A 204 -32.52 0.82 1.84
C LEU A 204 -33.72 -0.10 2.10
N ASP A 205 -34.14 -0.24 3.36
CA ASP A 205 -35.23 -1.11 3.77
C ASP A 205 -36.60 -0.47 3.49
N GLU A 206 -37.35 -0.95 2.51
CA GLU A 206 -38.65 -0.41 2.08
C GLU A 206 -39.68 -0.23 3.20
N HIS A 207 -39.60 -1.03 4.27
CA HIS A 207 -40.56 -1.03 5.37
C HIS A 207 -39.88 -0.84 6.73
N SER A 208 -39.10 0.25 6.86
CA SER A 208 -38.38 0.53 8.12
C SER A 208 -39.34 0.72 9.31
N THR A 209 -39.34 -0.26 10.21
CA THR A 209 -39.98 -0.22 11.52
C THR A 209 -38.93 -0.09 12.63
N ALA A 210 -39.38 0.19 13.87
CA ALA A 210 -38.49 0.17 15.04
C ALA A 210 -37.76 -1.18 15.19
N ASP A 211 -38.47 -2.30 15.00
CA ASP A 211 -37.90 -3.65 15.10
C ASP A 211 -36.85 -3.92 14.01
N SER A 212 -37.10 -3.48 12.78
CA SER A 212 -36.13 -3.61 11.67
C SER A 212 -34.84 -2.84 11.94
N LEU A 213 -34.96 -1.60 12.46
CA LEU A 213 -33.84 -0.75 12.84
C LEU A 213 -33.05 -1.35 14.00
N GLU A 214 -33.74 -1.98 14.96
CA GLU A 214 -33.08 -2.66 16.06
C GLU A 214 -32.27 -3.87 15.57
N ALA A 215 -32.82 -4.68 14.66
CA ALA A 215 -32.10 -5.77 14.03
C ALA A 215 -30.86 -5.27 13.26
N HIS A 216 -31.01 -4.18 12.50
CA HIS A 216 -29.89 -3.53 11.81
C HIS A 216 -28.84 -2.98 12.78
N ALA A 217 -29.25 -2.35 13.88
CA ALA A 217 -28.33 -1.83 14.90
C ALA A 217 -27.49 -2.95 15.53
N ARG A 218 -28.09 -4.10 15.84
CA ARG A 218 -27.37 -5.29 16.34
C ARG A 218 -26.35 -5.79 15.33
N SER A 219 -26.75 -5.92 14.06
CA SER A 219 -25.83 -6.32 12.97
C SER A 219 -24.69 -5.31 12.75
N ILE A 220 -24.98 -4.01 12.82
CA ILE A 220 -23.97 -2.95 12.70
C ILE A 220 -22.98 -3.01 13.86
N ALA A 221 -23.45 -3.13 15.11
CA ALA A 221 -22.57 -3.21 16.28
C ALA A 221 -21.56 -4.36 16.15
N LEU A 222 -22.04 -5.56 15.77
CA LEU A 222 -21.19 -6.74 15.57
C LEU A 222 -20.16 -6.57 14.42
N ARG A 223 -20.50 -5.84 13.35
CA ARG A 223 -19.56 -5.58 12.24
C ARG A 223 -18.46 -4.57 12.58
N HIS A 224 -18.63 -3.75 13.63
CA HIS A 224 -17.65 -2.75 14.05
C HIS A 224 -16.96 -3.10 15.36
N THR A 225 -16.95 -4.37 15.78
CA THR A 225 -16.28 -4.85 17.00
C THR A 225 -14.85 -4.32 17.15
N ASP A 226 -14.03 -4.37 16.10
CA ASP A 226 -12.64 -3.88 16.14
C ASP A 226 -12.55 -2.39 16.46
N LYS A 227 -13.41 -1.57 15.83
CA LYS A 227 -13.42 -0.11 16.05
C LYS A 227 -13.95 0.23 17.43
N LEU A 228 -14.95 -0.50 17.91
CA LEU A 228 -15.49 -0.35 19.27
C LEU A 228 -14.43 -0.68 20.31
N LEU A 229 -13.68 -1.77 20.08
CA LEU A 229 -12.55 -2.16 20.92
C LEU A 229 -11.46 -1.08 20.93
N ASP A 230 -11.12 -0.53 19.77
CA ASP A 230 -10.11 0.54 19.62
C ASP A 230 -10.43 1.78 20.46
N VAL A 231 -11.71 2.16 20.54
CA VAL A 231 -12.17 3.35 21.27
C VAL A 231 -12.65 3.05 22.68
N GLY A 232 -12.58 1.80 23.14
CA GLY A 232 -13.00 1.40 24.47
C GLY A 232 -14.52 1.41 24.70
N LEU A 233 -15.33 1.42 23.65
CA LEU A 233 -16.79 1.27 23.76
C LEU A 233 -17.21 -0.20 23.73
N ASP A 234 -18.23 -0.58 24.48
CA ASP A 234 -18.87 -1.89 24.38
C ASP A 234 -20.09 -1.88 23.43
N GLU A 235 -20.64 -3.06 23.15
CA GLU A 235 -21.78 -3.23 22.25
C GLU A 235 -23.07 -2.63 22.79
N GLN A 236 -23.28 -2.67 24.11
CA GLN A 236 -24.47 -2.11 24.72
C GLN A 236 -24.47 -0.58 24.61
N GLN A 237 -23.31 0.05 24.82
CA GLN A 237 -23.10 1.47 24.58
C GLN A 237 -23.28 1.84 23.11
N ALA A 238 -22.77 1.02 22.19
CA ALA A 238 -22.96 1.22 20.74
C ALA A 238 -24.45 1.12 20.35
N LEU A 239 -25.16 0.12 20.88
CA LEU A 239 -26.59 -0.07 20.69
C LEU A 239 -27.41 1.09 21.28
N ALA A 240 -27.12 1.50 22.51
CA ALA A 240 -27.80 2.62 23.16
C ALA A 240 -27.67 3.91 22.36
N VAL A 241 -26.49 4.20 21.81
CA VAL A 241 -26.28 5.36 20.92
C VAL A 241 -27.17 5.28 19.67
N MET A 242 -27.26 4.11 19.06
CA MET A 242 -28.10 3.89 17.89
C MET A 242 -29.60 3.99 18.22
N GLN A 243 -30.03 3.36 19.32
CA GLN A 243 -31.42 3.38 19.82
C GLN A 243 -31.89 4.81 20.12
N ASN A 244 -31.06 5.62 20.75
CA ASN A 244 -31.36 7.04 21.00
C ASN A 244 -31.61 7.84 19.72
N GLY A 245 -31.01 7.42 18.59
CA GLY A 245 -31.23 8.06 17.30
C GLY A 245 -32.42 7.52 16.49
N MET A 246 -32.90 6.30 16.79
CA MET A 246 -33.93 5.62 15.98
C MET A 246 -35.22 6.41 15.85
N ALA A 247 -35.71 7.03 16.93
CA ALA A 247 -36.93 7.81 16.90
C ALA A 247 -36.83 9.00 15.92
N GLY A 248 -35.70 9.70 15.91
CA GLY A 248 -35.44 10.80 14.97
C GLY A 248 -35.31 10.32 13.52
N LEU A 249 -34.66 9.17 13.31
CA LEU A 249 -34.55 8.55 11.99
C LEU A 249 -35.91 8.13 11.44
N LEU A 250 -36.73 7.46 12.24
CA LEU A 250 -38.09 7.04 11.87
C LEU A 250 -38.98 8.25 11.57
N ALA A 251 -38.96 9.27 12.43
CA ALA A 251 -39.73 10.50 12.20
C ALA A 251 -39.35 11.16 10.86
N TRP A 252 -38.06 11.22 10.56
CA TRP A 252 -37.57 11.74 9.28
C TRP A 252 -38.02 10.89 8.09
N LEU A 253 -37.88 9.56 8.18
CA LEU A 253 -38.32 8.64 7.11
C LEU A 253 -39.83 8.75 6.88
N HIS A 254 -40.63 8.77 7.94
CA HIS A 254 -42.08 8.96 7.84
C HIS A 254 -42.45 10.30 7.22
N THR A 255 -41.62 11.33 7.31
CA THR A 255 -41.90 12.64 6.73
C THR A 255 -41.43 12.72 5.28
N PHE A 256 -40.18 12.33 5.01
CA PHE A 256 -39.49 12.60 3.74
C PHE A 256 -39.39 11.40 2.78
N ARG A 257 -39.70 10.19 3.23
CA ARG A 257 -39.66 8.96 2.43
C ARG A 257 -41.05 8.40 2.23
N ARG A 258 -41.85 9.09 1.40
CA ARG A 258 -43.19 8.66 0.98
C ARG A 258 -43.31 8.68 -0.55
N ALA A 259 -44.15 7.81 -1.09
CA ALA A 259 -44.49 7.82 -2.53
C ALA A 259 -45.19 9.13 -2.94
N THR A 260 -46.00 9.69 -2.04
CA THR A 260 -46.63 11.01 -2.13
C THR A 260 -46.09 11.92 -1.02
N PRO A 261 -45.59 13.14 -1.34
CA PRO A 261 -45.05 14.04 -0.33
C PRO A 261 -46.10 14.35 0.74
N ALA A 262 -45.73 14.27 2.03
CA ALA A 262 -46.59 14.78 3.09
C ALA A 262 -46.69 16.32 3.01
N GLU A 263 -47.79 16.92 3.47
CA GLU A 263 -47.99 18.39 3.41
C GLU A 263 -46.87 19.18 4.12
N ASP A 264 -46.27 18.57 5.14
CA ASP A 264 -45.17 19.09 5.94
C ASP A 264 -43.78 18.70 5.43
N ALA A 265 -43.69 17.85 4.39
CA ALA A 265 -42.45 17.46 3.70
C ALA A 265 -41.95 18.53 2.70
N SER A 266 -42.39 19.79 2.86
CA SER A 266 -41.94 20.89 2.03
C SER A 266 -40.58 21.42 2.49
N VAL A 267 -39.54 21.11 1.73
CA VAL A 267 -38.29 21.86 1.78
C VAL A 267 -38.51 23.15 0.98
N ARG A 268 -39.04 24.19 1.65
CA ARG A 268 -39.35 25.47 1.00
C ARG A 268 -38.06 26.14 0.53
N VAL A 269 -37.95 26.39 -0.78
CA VAL A 269 -36.84 27.15 -1.37
C VAL A 269 -37.42 28.34 -2.13
N ASP A 270 -37.16 29.56 -1.65
CA ASP A 270 -37.56 30.82 -2.31
C ASP A 270 -39.06 30.86 -2.72
N GLY A 271 -39.94 30.26 -1.91
CA GLY A 271 -41.39 30.27 -2.16
C GLY A 271 -41.91 29.22 -3.15
N ALA A 272 -41.06 28.39 -3.77
CA ALA A 272 -41.48 27.35 -4.72
C ALA A 272 -41.23 25.93 -4.20
N CYS A 273 -42.17 25.02 -4.48
CA CYS A 273 -42.04 23.58 -4.20
C CYS A 273 -41.39 22.90 -5.41
N LEU A 274 -40.21 22.31 -5.23
CA LEU A 274 -39.51 21.56 -6.30
C LEU A 274 -40.25 20.24 -6.57
N SER A 275 -40.47 19.89 -7.84
CA SER A 275 -41.21 18.68 -8.22
C SER A 275 -40.33 17.42 -8.37
N ARG A 276 -39.09 17.51 -8.90
CA ARG A 276 -38.09 16.41 -8.97
C ARG A 276 -36.65 16.95 -9.11
N GLY A 277 -35.65 16.32 -8.48
CA GLY A 277 -34.23 16.69 -8.63
C GLY A 277 -33.26 15.79 -7.83
N LEU A 278 -31.97 15.79 -8.20
CA LEU A 278 -30.89 15.10 -7.48
C LEU A 278 -30.18 16.09 -6.55
N ALA A 279 -29.93 15.69 -5.30
CA ALA A 279 -29.17 16.50 -4.33
C ALA A 279 -28.37 15.61 -3.37
N PRO A 280 -27.16 16.03 -2.93
CA PRO A 280 -26.47 15.37 -1.82
C PRO A 280 -27.24 15.60 -0.52
N LEU A 281 -27.28 14.59 0.34
CA LEU A 281 -27.76 14.69 1.72
C LEU A 281 -26.60 14.36 2.67
N GLU A 282 -26.22 15.32 3.51
CA GLU A 282 -25.27 15.10 4.59
C GLU A 282 -26.03 14.99 5.93
N PHE A 283 -25.79 13.89 6.63
CA PHE A 283 -26.37 13.61 7.95
C PHE A 283 -25.36 13.96 9.05
N LYS A 284 -25.82 14.56 10.17
CA LYS A 284 -24.99 14.90 11.32
C LYS A 284 -25.71 14.61 12.64
N THR A 285 -24.97 14.08 13.61
CA THR A 285 -25.49 13.71 14.93
C THR A 285 -25.15 14.74 16.02
N GLY A 286 -24.28 15.70 15.72
CA GLY A 286 -23.77 16.70 16.67
C GLY A 286 -24.27 18.13 16.41
N LYS A 287 -23.67 19.11 17.10
CA LYS A 287 -24.02 20.54 16.95
C LYS A 287 -23.72 21.07 15.54
N ALA A 288 -24.47 22.10 15.15
CA ALA A 288 -24.23 22.82 13.92
C ALA A 288 -22.83 23.45 13.87
N HIS A 289 -22.17 23.33 12.73
CA HIS A 289 -20.81 23.82 12.52
C HIS A 289 -20.61 24.19 11.05
N GLN A 290 -19.93 25.30 10.77
CA GLN A 290 -19.71 25.81 9.40
C GLN A 290 -19.00 24.79 8.49
N SER A 291 -18.11 23.97 9.04
CA SER A 291 -17.43 22.90 8.28
C SER A 291 -18.40 21.86 7.70
N HIS A 292 -19.61 21.70 8.25
CA HIS A 292 -20.61 20.78 7.69
C HIS A 292 -21.22 21.34 6.40
N ARG A 293 -21.46 22.65 6.34
CA ARG A 293 -21.89 23.32 5.10
C ARG A 293 -20.82 23.20 4.01
N ALA A 294 -19.56 23.42 4.38
CA ALA A 294 -18.41 23.22 3.50
C ALA A 294 -18.36 21.80 2.90
N GLN A 295 -18.66 20.76 3.68
CA GLN A 295 -18.73 19.37 3.19
C GLN A 295 -19.83 19.20 2.13
N VAL A 296 -21.03 19.73 2.37
CA VAL A 296 -22.12 19.67 1.39
C VAL A 296 -21.75 20.42 0.11
N THR A 297 -21.15 21.60 0.21
CA THR A 297 -20.67 22.36 -0.96
C THR A 297 -19.64 21.57 -1.77
N LEU A 298 -18.73 20.84 -1.12
CA LEU A 298 -17.78 19.95 -1.80
C LEU A 298 -18.50 18.77 -2.48
N TYR A 299 -19.54 18.20 -1.86
CA TYR A 299 -20.34 17.15 -2.50
C TYR A 299 -21.11 17.64 -3.72
N LEU A 300 -21.53 18.91 -3.77
CA LEU A 300 -22.13 19.48 -4.97
C LEU A 300 -21.16 19.45 -6.15
N LEU A 301 -19.89 19.84 -5.94
CA LEU A 301 -18.85 19.78 -6.96
C LEU A 301 -18.59 18.34 -7.44
N LEU A 302 -18.54 17.39 -6.50
CA LEU A 302 -18.32 15.97 -6.79
C LEU A 302 -19.48 15.36 -7.59
N LEU A 303 -20.73 15.67 -7.22
CA LEU A 303 -21.91 15.15 -7.92
C LEU A 303 -22.11 15.80 -9.28
N GLU A 304 -21.80 17.09 -9.42
CA GLU A 304 -21.87 17.80 -10.70
C GLU A 304 -20.96 17.18 -11.75
N GLU A 305 -19.74 16.81 -11.36
CA GLU A 305 -18.85 16.07 -12.24
C GLU A 305 -19.38 14.66 -12.51
N ARG A 306 -19.78 13.93 -11.46
CA ARG A 306 -20.21 12.54 -11.61
C ARG A 306 -21.40 12.39 -12.55
N TYR A 307 -22.35 13.31 -12.49
CA TYR A 307 -23.60 13.24 -13.26
C TYR A 307 -23.61 14.17 -14.47
N GLY A 308 -22.52 14.92 -14.72
CA GLY A 308 -22.41 15.86 -15.83
C GLY A 308 -23.46 16.97 -15.82
N ALA A 309 -24.11 17.23 -14.68
CA ALA A 309 -25.25 18.13 -14.55
C ALA A 309 -25.03 19.11 -13.38
N PRO A 310 -25.32 20.41 -13.55
CA PRO A 310 -25.07 21.42 -12.53
C PRO A 310 -25.85 21.13 -11.25
N MET A 311 -25.15 21.05 -10.11
CA MET A 311 -25.75 20.80 -8.80
C MET A 311 -25.81 22.10 -8.01
N SER A 312 -26.99 22.70 -7.93
CA SER A 312 -27.16 24.01 -7.29
C SER A 312 -27.45 23.92 -5.79
N ARG A 313 -27.92 22.77 -5.29
CA ARG A 313 -28.49 22.63 -3.93
C ARG A 313 -28.17 21.27 -3.31
N GLY A 314 -27.86 21.29 -2.02
CA GLY A 314 -27.68 20.11 -1.18
C GLY A 314 -28.48 20.22 0.11
N LEU A 315 -28.61 19.11 0.82
CA LEU A 315 -29.34 19.01 2.08
C LEU A 315 -28.36 18.70 3.20
N LEU A 316 -28.48 19.42 4.32
CA LEU A 316 -27.74 19.17 5.55
C LEU A 316 -28.75 18.90 6.65
N TRP A 317 -28.71 17.72 7.24
CA TRP A 317 -29.65 17.33 8.27
C TRP A 317 -28.94 17.00 9.58
N TYR A 318 -29.36 17.68 10.65
CA TYR A 318 -28.98 17.36 12.01
C TYR A 318 -30.05 16.50 12.65
N LEU A 319 -29.68 15.38 13.26
CA LEU A 319 -30.63 14.48 13.93
C LEU A 319 -31.49 15.20 15.00
N SER A 320 -30.95 16.26 15.61
CA SER A 320 -31.66 17.09 16.58
C SER A 320 -32.69 18.05 15.96
N GLN A 321 -32.73 18.17 14.63
CA GLN A 321 -33.64 19.04 13.91
C GLN A 321 -34.68 18.20 13.16
N PRO A 322 -35.95 18.63 13.10
CA PRO A 322 -37.00 17.89 12.42
C PRO A 322 -36.89 17.94 10.89
N ARG A 323 -36.19 18.95 10.33
CA ARG A 323 -36.10 19.18 8.89
C ARG A 323 -34.65 19.41 8.44
N PRO A 324 -34.29 19.02 7.21
CA PRO A 324 -33.00 19.35 6.62
C PRO A 324 -32.91 20.85 6.27
N GLU A 325 -31.72 21.41 6.45
CA GLU A 325 -31.33 22.72 5.96
C GLU A 325 -30.89 22.62 4.49
N VAL A 326 -31.24 23.62 3.67
CA VAL A 326 -30.79 23.71 2.28
C VAL A 326 -29.47 24.45 2.21
N VAL A 327 -28.45 23.80 1.64
CA VAL A 327 -27.16 24.41 1.32
C VAL A 327 -27.14 24.75 -0.16
N ARG A 328 -26.94 26.03 -0.50
CA ARG A 328 -26.85 26.51 -1.88
C ARG A 328 -25.39 26.62 -2.29
N ARG A 329 -25.11 26.39 -3.57
CA ARG A 329 -23.79 26.65 -4.15
C ARG A 329 -23.55 28.16 -4.17
N VAL A 330 -22.56 28.62 -3.42
CA VAL A 330 -22.07 30.01 -3.42
C VAL A 330 -20.67 30.03 -4.05
N PRO A 331 -20.45 30.73 -5.17
CA PRO A 331 -19.16 30.74 -5.88
C PRO A 331 -17.96 31.12 -4.99
N GLU A 332 -18.14 32.08 -4.09
CA GLU A 332 -17.10 32.55 -3.17
C GLU A 332 -16.70 31.45 -2.16
N GLU A 333 -17.68 30.68 -1.65
CA GLU A 333 -17.42 29.54 -0.76
C GLU A 333 -16.68 28.43 -1.50
N VAL A 334 -17.09 28.13 -2.74
CA VAL A 334 -16.39 27.16 -3.61
C VAL A 334 -14.95 27.57 -3.83
N SER A 335 -14.70 28.84 -4.15
CA SER A 335 -13.35 29.37 -4.31
C SER A 335 -12.52 29.21 -3.02
N ALA A 336 -13.07 29.56 -1.85
CA ALA A 336 -12.38 29.41 -0.58
C ALA A 336 -12.03 27.95 -0.27
N LEU A 337 -12.96 27.02 -0.56
CA LEU A 337 -12.74 25.58 -0.39
C LEU A 337 -11.65 25.03 -1.31
N LEU A 338 -11.63 25.45 -2.58
CA LEU A 338 -10.59 25.06 -3.53
C LEU A 338 -9.23 25.63 -3.14
N MET A 339 -9.17 26.86 -2.65
CA MET A 339 -7.94 27.45 -2.12
C MET A 339 -7.42 26.67 -0.91
N GLN A 340 -8.32 26.29 0.01
CA GLN A 340 -7.97 25.47 1.17
C GLN A 340 -7.47 24.08 0.76
N ARG A 341 -8.12 23.45 -0.23
CA ARG A 341 -7.69 22.19 -0.84
C ARG A 341 -6.30 22.31 -1.44
N ASN A 342 -6.02 23.39 -2.15
CA ASN A 342 -4.71 23.64 -2.77
C ASN A 342 -3.60 23.83 -1.73
N GLN A 343 -3.88 24.53 -0.62
CA GLN A 343 -2.94 24.65 0.50
C GLN A 343 -2.61 23.28 1.09
N LEU A 344 -3.63 22.44 1.33
CA LEU A 344 -3.45 21.11 1.90
C LEU A 344 -2.70 20.17 0.93
N ALA A 345 -3.07 20.18 -0.35
CA ALA A 345 -2.42 19.36 -1.39
C ALA A 345 -0.95 19.75 -1.56
N SER A 346 -0.68 21.05 -1.62
CA SER A 346 0.70 21.57 -1.61
C SER A 346 1.45 21.06 -0.38
N ALA A 347 0.92 21.25 0.83
CA ALA A 347 1.60 20.80 2.04
C ALA A 347 1.88 19.29 2.07
N LEU A 348 1.00 18.47 1.51
CA LEU A 348 1.20 17.02 1.44
C LEU A 348 2.28 16.62 0.43
N ALA A 349 2.43 17.37 -0.67
CA ALA A 349 3.44 17.10 -1.70
C ALA A 349 4.89 17.43 -1.26
N HIS A 350 5.09 18.33 -0.29
CA HIS A 350 6.42 18.87 0.05
C HIS A 350 7.29 17.99 0.98
N GLY A 351 7.25 16.65 0.88
CA GLY A 351 8.11 15.75 1.67
C GLY A 351 8.08 16.10 3.17
N THR A 352 9.20 16.27 3.86
CA THR A 352 9.22 16.55 5.32
C THR A 352 8.68 17.92 5.76
N ARG A 353 8.37 18.86 4.84
CA ARG A 353 7.95 20.22 5.22
C ARG A 353 6.51 20.20 5.73
N LEU A 354 6.29 20.69 6.94
CA LEU A 354 4.97 20.78 7.55
C LEU A 354 4.45 22.23 7.53
N PRO A 355 3.12 22.43 7.46
CA PRO A 355 2.53 23.76 7.63
C PRO A 355 2.92 24.40 8.97
N PRO A 356 2.96 25.73 9.08
CA PRO A 356 3.32 26.41 10.32
C PRO A 356 2.40 25.99 11.48
N LEU A 357 2.92 26.03 12.70
CA LEU A 357 2.14 25.84 13.91
C LEU A 357 1.07 26.93 14.05
N LEU A 358 -0.12 26.54 14.53
CA LEU A 358 -1.20 27.49 14.83
C LEU A 358 -0.83 28.46 15.97
N ARG A 359 0.01 28.00 16.93
CA ARG A 359 0.47 28.77 18.10
C ARG A 359 -0.65 29.33 18.98
N ASP A 360 -1.83 28.69 18.97
CA ASP A 360 -2.93 29.00 19.88
C ASP A 360 -3.02 27.94 20.98
N PRO A 361 -2.65 28.24 22.24
CA PRO A 361 -2.71 27.28 23.33
C PRO A 361 -4.10 26.67 23.58
N ARG A 362 -5.18 27.42 23.33
CA ARG A 362 -6.56 26.91 23.54
C ARG A 362 -6.93 25.90 22.47
N ALA A 363 -6.67 26.22 21.20
CA ALA A 363 -6.94 25.29 20.10
C ALA A 363 -5.98 24.09 20.11
N CYS A 364 -4.69 24.29 20.42
CA CYS A 364 -3.69 23.23 20.47
C CYS A 364 -3.87 22.29 21.67
N GLY A 365 -4.31 22.78 22.82
CA GLY A 365 -4.49 21.96 24.04
C GLY A 365 -5.50 20.83 23.87
N GLY A 366 -6.53 21.03 23.03
CA GLY A 366 -7.52 20.00 22.68
C GLY A 366 -7.19 19.19 21.42
N CYS A 367 -6.01 19.38 20.82
CA CYS A 367 -5.65 18.74 19.55
C CYS A 367 -5.19 17.29 19.78
N PHE A 368 -5.87 16.34 19.14
CA PHE A 368 -5.52 14.92 19.19
C PHE A 368 -4.14 14.60 18.60
N GLN A 369 -3.59 15.52 17.80
CA GLN A 369 -2.25 15.40 17.20
C GLN A 369 -1.16 16.14 17.98
N LEU A 370 -1.44 16.68 19.18
CA LEU A 370 -0.48 17.50 19.92
C LEU A 370 0.87 16.80 20.13
N SER A 371 0.86 15.52 20.51
CA SER A 371 2.07 14.71 20.68
C SER A 371 2.88 14.61 19.38
N THR A 372 2.26 14.12 18.30
CA THR A 372 2.89 14.02 16.97
C THR A 372 3.40 15.38 16.48
N CYS A 373 2.61 16.43 16.70
CA CYS A 373 2.88 17.79 16.25
C CYS A 373 4.13 18.39 16.92
N THR A 374 4.24 18.22 18.24
CA THR A 374 5.39 18.70 19.04
C THR A 374 6.66 17.91 18.74
N LEU A 375 6.56 16.57 18.66
CA LEU A 375 7.68 15.70 18.26
C LEU A 375 8.20 16.04 16.86
N ALA A 376 7.30 16.21 15.89
CA ALA A 376 7.66 16.59 14.52
C ALA A 376 8.27 18.00 14.46
N HIS A 377 7.74 18.97 15.22
CA HIS A 377 8.31 20.32 15.30
C HIS A 377 9.75 20.28 15.84
N LYS A 378 10.00 19.53 16.92
CA LYS A 378 11.37 19.38 17.47
C LYS A 378 12.31 18.67 16.50
N ALA A 379 11.86 17.56 15.90
CA ALA A 379 12.70 16.72 15.05
C ALA A 379 12.95 17.32 13.67
N LEU A 380 11.92 17.75 12.95
CA LEU A 380 12.02 18.16 11.55
C LEU A 380 12.31 19.66 11.38
N GLU A 381 11.88 20.49 12.33
CA GLU A 381 11.94 21.96 12.21
C GLU A 381 12.89 22.61 13.23
N ALA A 382 13.62 21.80 14.02
CA ALA A 382 14.46 22.27 15.13
C ALA A 382 13.71 23.18 16.12
N GLY A 383 12.42 22.91 16.31
CA GLY A 383 11.54 23.72 17.14
C GLY A 383 11.85 23.66 18.64
N THR A 384 11.58 24.76 19.33
CA THR A 384 11.72 24.95 20.78
C THR A 384 10.38 25.34 21.40
N ALA A 385 10.30 25.38 22.74
CA ALA A 385 9.11 25.86 23.44
C ALA A 385 8.70 27.29 23.01
N GLY A 386 9.68 28.14 22.70
CA GLY A 386 9.48 29.50 22.22
C GLY A 386 8.90 29.55 20.80
N THR A 387 9.47 28.78 19.86
CA THR A 387 8.95 28.74 18.47
C THR A 387 7.61 28.03 18.37
N ALA A 388 7.28 27.18 19.35
CA ALA A 388 6.01 26.47 19.40
C ALA A 388 4.84 27.33 19.91
N GLY A 389 5.11 28.37 20.70
CA GLY A 389 4.06 29.19 21.33
C GLY A 389 3.22 28.44 22.37
N MET A 390 3.73 27.32 22.90
CA MET A 390 3.02 26.43 23.83
C MET A 390 3.73 26.25 25.18
N GLY A 391 4.93 26.84 25.35
CA GLY A 391 5.65 26.85 26.63
C GLY A 391 5.82 25.47 27.24
N ALA A 392 5.31 25.29 28.46
CA ALA A 392 5.41 24.06 29.23
C ALA A 392 4.83 22.83 28.51
N ALA A 393 3.76 22.97 27.74
CA ALA A 393 3.14 21.84 27.03
C ALA A 393 4.08 21.26 25.94
N PHE A 394 4.95 22.07 25.35
CA PHE A 394 5.96 21.59 24.41
C PHE A 394 7.08 20.81 25.11
N GLU A 395 7.61 21.34 26.21
CA GLU A 395 8.66 20.67 27.00
C GLU A 395 8.15 19.39 27.64
N GLU A 396 6.89 19.37 28.05
CA GLU A 396 6.24 18.19 28.60
C GLU A 396 6.27 17.00 27.61
N HIS A 397 6.10 17.25 26.31
CA HIS A 397 6.08 16.22 25.28
C HIS A 397 7.45 15.89 24.71
N THR A 398 8.43 16.78 24.84
CA THR A 398 9.68 16.66 24.09
C THR A 398 10.94 16.78 24.94
N GLY A 399 10.84 17.20 26.20
CA GLY A 399 11.96 17.45 27.09
C GLY A 399 12.82 16.22 27.38
N HIS A 400 12.26 15.01 27.23
CA HIS A 400 12.99 13.75 27.38
C HIS A 400 13.85 13.37 26.16
N MET A 401 13.77 14.10 25.05
CA MET A 401 14.50 13.77 23.82
C MET A 401 15.91 14.37 23.84
N ALA A 402 16.92 13.50 23.85
CA ALA A 402 18.32 13.90 23.66
C ALA A 402 18.60 14.33 22.20
N PRO A 403 19.71 15.04 21.92
CA PRO A 403 20.09 15.39 20.54
C PRO A 403 20.21 14.17 19.61
N SER A 404 20.72 13.04 20.11
CA SER A 404 20.78 11.76 19.37
C SER A 404 19.38 11.25 19.00
N HIS A 405 18.41 11.38 19.89
CA HIS A 405 17.00 11.00 19.68
C HIS A 405 16.35 11.84 18.58
N VAL A 406 16.59 13.15 18.61
CA VAL A 406 16.10 14.10 17.60
C VAL A 406 16.70 13.77 16.22
N ALA A 407 18.02 13.53 16.16
CA ALA A 407 18.70 13.15 14.93
C ALA A 407 18.21 11.81 14.37
N PHE A 408 18.02 10.81 15.24
CA PHE A 408 17.47 9.51 14.86
C PHE A 408 16.05 9.63 14.28
N LEU A 409 15.15 10.31 14.99
CA LEU A 409 13.77 10.48 14.52
C LEU A 409 13.72 11.20 13.17
N ARG A 410 14.50 12.28 13.01
CA ARG A 410 14.59 13.02 11.74
C ARG A 410 15.07 12.13 10.60
N HIS A 411 16.17 11.40 10.81
CA HIS A 411 16.77 10.55 9.80
C HIS A 411 15.79 9.50 9.28
N TRP A 412 15.15 8.72 10.18
CA TRP A 412 14.22 7.67 9.76
C TRP A 412 12.94 8.22 9.12
N LEU A 413 12.43 9.38 9.56
CA LEU A 413 11.30 10.02 8.88
C LEU A 413 11.66 10.45 7.45
N GLN A 414 12.86 11.01 7.24
CA GLN A 414 13.35 11.37 5.91
C GLN A 414 13.48 10.14 4.99
N LEU A 415 13.97 9.01 5.51
CA LEU A 415 14.06 7.78 4.74
C LEU A 415 12.68 7.25 4.31
N ILE A 416 11.68 7.30 5.21
CA ILE A 416 10.31 6.92 4.86
C ILE A 416 9.73 7.87 3.80
N ASP A 417 10.01 9.17 3.90
CA ASP A 417 9.58 10.16 2.91
C ASP A 417 10.25 9.92 1.54
N MET A 418 11.53 9.55 1.50
CA MET A 418 12.24 9.19 0.26
C MET A 418 11.67 7.94 -0.40
N GLU A 419 11.26 6.95 0.40
CA GLU A 419 10.59 5.74 -0.10
C GLU A 419 9.19 6.05 -0.65
N GLU A 420 8.44 6.94 0.02
CA GLU A 420 7.11 7.36 -0.41
C GLU A 420 7.11 8.31 -1.63
N GLY A 421 8.17 9.11 -1.80
CA GLY A 421 8.25 10.06 -2.93
C GLY A 421 8.15 9.40 -4.31
N GLY A 422 8.83 8.26 -4.50
CA GLY A 422 8.77 7.50 -5.76
C GLY A 422 7.41 6.85 -6.03
N LEU A 423 6.61 6.68 -4.98
CA LEU A 423 5.28 6.08 -5.00
C LEU A 423 4.20 7.11 -5.35
N ILE A 424 4.31 8.36 -4.87
CA ILE A 424 3.39 9.45 -5.20
C ILE A 424 3.46 9.81 -6.69
N ALA A 425 4.65 9.85 -7.29
CA ALA A 425 4.84 10.13 -8.71
C ALA A 425 4.08 9.14 -9.62
N ARG A 426 4.02 7.87 -9.22
CA ARG A 426 3.32 6.80 -9.97
C ARG A 426 1.80 6.88 -9.87
N ARG A 427 1.25 7.67 -8.95
CA ARG A 427 -0.20 7.79 -8.76
C ARG A 427 -0.86 8.59 -9.89
N ALA A 428 -0.18 9.64 -10.37
CA ALA A 428 -0.60 10.45 -11.50
C ALA A 428 -0.81 9.60 -12.77
N GLU A 429 -0.01 8.55 -12.92
CA GLU A 429 -0.11 7.64 -14.06
C GLU A 429 -1.47 6.91 -14.14
N ILE A 430 -2.21 6.72 -13.04
CA ILE A 430 -3.53 6.07 -13.06
C ILE A 430 -4.49 6.85 -13.97
N TRP A 431 -4.38 8.17 -14.01
CA TRP A 431 -5.25 9.04 -14.80
C TRP A 431 -4.56 9.59 -16.06
N ALA A 432 -3.23 9.69 -16.05
CA ALA A 432 -2.46 10.20 -17.19
C ALA A 432 -2.21 9.16 -18.30
N LEU A 433 -2.15 7.87 -17.96
CA LEU A 433 -1.89 6.78 -18.91
C LEU A 433 -3.15 5.93 -19.15
N SER A 434 -3.29 5.42 -20.38
CA SER A 434 -4.31 4.43 -20.71
C SER A 434 -4.06 3.09 -20.00
N GLY A 435 -5.09 2.25 -19.89
CA GLY A 435 -4.95 0.91 -19.30
C GLY A 435 -3.90 0.08 -20.04
N ALA A 436 -3.88 0.14 -21.38
CA ALA A 436 -2.90 -0.56 -22.20
C ALA A 436 -1.45 -0.10 -21.95
N GLU A 437 -1.21 1.20 -21.82
CA GLU A 437 0.14 1.75 -21.54
C GLU A 437 0.63 1.32 -20.14
N ARG A 438 -0.25 1.31 -19.13
CA ARG A 438 0.08 0.88 -17.76
C ARG A 438 0.28 -0.63 -17.65
N GLU A 439 -0.51 -1.41 -18.38
CA GLU A 439 -0.37 -2.86 -18.43
C GLU A 439 0.96 -3.25 -19.07
N ALA A 440 1.40 -2.55 -20.11
CA ALA A 440 2.73 -2.74 -20.73
C ALA A 440 3.88 -2.47 -19.74
N LEU A 441 3.68 -1.58 -18.76
CA LEU A 441 4.60 -1.31 -17.65
C LEU A 441 4.44 -2.30 -16.47
N GLY A 442 3.51 -3.27 -16.56
CA GLY A 442 3.22 -4.26 -15.52
C GLY A 442 2.57 -3.67 -14.26
N ARG A 443 1.82 -2.57 -14.41
CA ARG A 443 1.23 -1.80 -13.27
C ARG A 443 -0.26 -2.01 -13.05
N CYS A 444 -0.97 -2.48 -14.06
CA CYS A 444 -2.39 -2.79 -13.97
C CYS A 444 -2.75 -4.01 -14.82
N ILE A 445 -3.97 -4.49 -14.64
CA ILE A 445 -4.64 -5.40 -15.58
C ILE A 445 -5.75 -4.59 -16.24
N ALA A 446 -5.68 -4.39 -17.55
CA ALA A 446 -6.66 -3.61 -18.32
C ALA A 446 -7.45 -4.51 -19.29
N GLY A 447 -8.45 -3.92 -19.96
CA GLY A 447 -9.27 -4.65 -20.94
C GLY A 447 -10.17 -5.71 -20.31
N LEU A 448 -10.62 -5.50 -19.07
CA LEU A 448 -11.43 -6.47 -18.34
C LEU A 448 -12.94 -6.23 -18.55
N ALA A 449 -13.71 -7.30 -18.54
CA ALA A 449 -15.16 -7.31 -18.49
C ALA A 449 -15.60 -8.00 -17.19
N LEU A 450 -16.65 -7.48 -16.56
CA LEU A 450 -17.24 -8.11 -15.38
C LEU A 450 -17.98 -9.38 -15.81
N GLN A 451 -17.56 -10.54 -15.29
CA GLN A 451 -18.13 -11.85 -15.66
C GLN A 451 -19.19 -12.31 -14.66
N SER A 452 -18.93 -12.15 -13.35
CA SER A 452 -19.88 -12.50 -12.30
C SER A 452 -19.84 -11.50 -11.14
N SER A 453 -21.02 -11.26 -10.58
CA SER A 453 -21.24 -10.45 -9.39
C SER A 453 -21.47 -11.34 -8.16
N PRO A 454 -21.38 -10.81 -6.93
CA PRO A 454 -21.43 -11.61 -5.71
C PRO A 454 -22.72 -12.42 -5.63
N ASP A 455 -22.60 -13.72 -5.36
CA ASP A 455 -23.73 -14.55 -4.98
C ASP A 455 -23.97 -14.40 -3.47
N ALA A 456 -25.16 -13.96 -3.08
CA ALA A 456 -25.46 -13.59 -1.69
C ALA A 456 -25.35 -14.75 -0.70
N ALA A 457 -25.38 -16.00 -1.19
CA ALA A 457 -25.27 -17.21 -0.39
C ALA A 457 -23.82 -17.63 -0.06
N ILE A 458 -22.82 -17.13 -0.79
CA ILE A 458 -21.42 -17.61 -0.72
C ILE A 458 -20.51 -16.62 0.02
N CYS A 459 -20.90 -15.34 0.12
CA CYS A 459 -20.03 -14.29 0.65
C CYS A 459 -20.16 -14.12 2.18
N GLU A 460 -19.02 -13.95 2.87
CA GLU A 460 -19.00 -13.52 4.27
C GLU A 460 -19.67 -12.12 4.43
N PRO A 461 -20.33 -11.84 5.57
CA PRO A 461 -20.97 -10.55 5.81
C PRO A 461 -20.00 -9.37 5.66
N GLY A 462 -20.24 -8.51 4.66
CA GLY A 462 -19.40 -7.33 4.40
C GLY A 462 -18.24 -7.56 3.42
N CYS A 463 -18.12 -8.74 2.82
CA CYS A 463 -17.25 -9.03 1.69
C CYS A 463 -18.08 -9.25 0.43
N HIS A 464 -17.71 -8.62 -0.68
CA HIS A 464 -18.39 -8.76 -1.97
C HIS A 464 -17.37 -9.15 -3.03
N LEU A 465 -17.51 -10.35 -3.59
CA LEU A 465 -16.61 -10.90 -4.60
C LEU A 465 -17.07 -10.54 -6.01
N TYR A 466 -16.18 -9.99 -6.82
CA TYR A 466 -16.43 -9.65 -8.22
C TYR A 466 -15.37 -10.30 -9.10
N THR A 467 -15.78 -11.09 -10.09
CA THR A 467 -14.87 -11.77 -11.02
C THR A 467 -14.86 -11.05 -12.37
N PHE A 468 -13.65 -10.73 -12.84
CA PHE A 468 -13.40 -10.03 -14.09
C PHE A 468 -12.58 -10.91 -15.01
N ALA A 469 -12.91 -10.96 -16.30
CA ALA A 469 -12.16 -11.68 -17.32
C ALA A 469 -11.76 -10.73 -18.46
N ARG A 470 -10.78 -11.06 -19.28
CA ARG A 470 -10.45 -10.20 -20.43
C ARG A 470 -11.59 -10.18 -21.46
N ALA A 471 -11.92 -8.99 -21.96
CA ALA A 471 -12.88 -8.83 -23.05
C ALA A 471 -12.33 -9.48 -24.33
N LEU A 472 -13.11 -10.41 -24.91
CA LEU A 472 -12.76 -11.14 -26.13
C LEU A 472 -12.92 -10.25 -27.38
N GLU A 473 -12.03 -9.30 -27.61
CA GLU A 473 -12.01 -8.55 -28.88
C GLU A 473 -10.59 -8.40 -29.45
N GLY A 474 -10.31 -9.20 -30.50
CA GLY A 474 -9.52 -8.88 -31.70
C GLY A 474 -8.07 -8.38 -31.61
N SER A 475 -7.53 -8.07 -30.43
CA SER A 475 -6.18 -7.53 -30.26
C SER A 475 -5.21 -8.61 -29.77
N ALA A 476 -3.98 -8.55 -30.27
CA ALA A 476 -2.90 -9.52 -30.06
C ALA A 476 -2.41 -9.65 -28.59
N SER A 477 -3.13 -9.09 -27.61
CA SER A 477 -2.82 -9.12 -26.17
C SER A 477 -3.28 -10.42 -25.47
N GLN A 478 -3.92 -11.36 -26.18
CA GLN A 478 -4.30 -12.69 -25.68
C GLN A 478 -3.12 -13.59 -25.24
N ALA A 479 -1.87 -13.16 -25.37
CA ALA A 479 -0.71 -14.02 -25.13
C ALA A 479 -0.26 -14.12 -23.66
N VAL A 480 -0.74 -13.26 -22.75
CA VAL A 480 -0.26 -13.19 -21.36
C VAL A 480 -1.36 -13.59 -20.38
N SER A 481 -1.11 -14.67 -19.65
CA SER A 481 -1.99 -15.12 -18.57
C SER A 481 -2.08 -14.07 -17.47
N LEU A 482 -3.26 -13.88 -16.86
CA LEU A 482 -3.41 -12.91 -15.77
C LEU A 482 -2.57 -13.29 -14.53
N GLU A 483 -2.25 -14.57 -14.36
CA GLU A 483 -1.32 -15.06 -13.32
C GLU A 483 0.10 -14.51 -13.47
N ASP A 484 0.49 -14.16 -14.70
CA ASP A 484 1.83 -13.65 -15.03
C ASP A 484 1.94 -12.12 -14.84
N MET A 485 0.83 -11.44 -14.54
CA MET A 485 0.78 -9.97 -14.38
C MET A 485 1.37 -9.46 -13.07
N GLY A 486 1.96 -10.35 -12.26
CA GLY A 486 2.74 -9.99 -11.08
C GLY A 486 1.91 -9.56 -9.87
N PHE A 487 0.58 -9.66 -9.93
CA PHE A 487 -0.33 -9.56 -8.78
C PHE A 487 -0.27 -10.83 -7.92
N ALA A 488 -0.64 -10.72 -6.64
CA ALA A 488 -0.80 -11.83 -5.73
C ALA A 488 -2.12 -11.72 -4.95
N GLU A 489 -2.66 -12.85 -4.51
CA GLU A 489 -3.80 -12.86 -3.59
C GLU A 489 -3.48 -12.06 -2.33
N GLY A 490 -4.44 -11.22 -1.91
CA GLY A 490 -4.31 -10.29 -0.80
C GLY A 490 -3.74 -8.90 -1.16
N ASP A 491 -3.21 -8.71 -2.37
CA ASP A 491 -2.74 -7.40 -2.85
C ASP A 491 -3.87 -6.37 -2.79
N MET A 492 -3.59 -5.17 -2.29
CA MET A 492 -4.54 -4.08 -2.32
C MET A 492 -4.65 -3.53 -3.74
N VAL A 493 -5.89 -3.37 -4.21
CA VAL A 493 -6.17 -2.95 -5.58
C VAL A 493 -7.23 -1.87 -5.65
N VAL A 494 -7.18 -1.10 -6.73
CA VAL A 494 -8.12 -0.05 -7.10
C VAL A 494 -8.81 -0.45 -8.40
N LEU A 495 -10.13 -0.51 -8.40
CA LEU A 495 -10.93 -0.75 -9.60
C LEU A 495 -11.26 0.58 -10.28
N SER A 496 -11.15 0.60 -11.60
CA SER A 496 -11.59 1.72 -12.45
C SER A 496 -12.35 1.20 -13.67
N VAL A 497 -13.19 2.04 -14.26
CA VAL A 497 -13.80 1.85 -15.58
C VAL A 497 -13.09 2.79 -16.54
N GLU A 498 -12.43 2.23 -17.55
CA GLU A 498 -11.63 2.96 -18.52
C GLU A 498 -12.47 3.98 -19.30
N GLY A 499 -11.97 5.21 -19.43
CA GLY A 499 -12.67 6.30 -20.10
C GLY A 499 -13.85 6.93 -19.33
N CYS A 500 -14.36 6.27 -18.27
CA CYS A 500 -15.54 6.74 -17.54
C CYS A 500 -15.26 7.09 -16.07
N HIS A 501 -14.70 6.17 -15.28
CA HIS A 501 -14.60 6.32 -13.83
C HIS A 501 -13.26 5.79 -13.28
N ALA A 502 -12.37 6.69 -12.85
CA ALA A 502 -11.14 6.30 -12.16
C ALA A 502 -11.39 6.04 -10.66
N ALA A 503 -10.68 5.05 -10.10
CA ALA A 503 -10.67 4.72 -8.67
C ALA A 503 -12.05 4.54 -8.04
N LEU A 504 -12.94 3.84 -8.75
CA LEU A 504 -14.32 3.59 -8.38
C LEU A 504 -14.47 2.87 -7.03
N ALA A 505 -13.65 1.85 -6.81
CA ALA A 505 -13.66 1.06 -5.59
C ALA A 505 -12.25 0.61 -5.23
N ARG A 506 -12.04 0.36 -3.93
CA ARG A 506 -10.83 -0.29 -3.43
C ARG A 506 -11.18 -1.65 -2.88
N GLY A 507 -10.30 -2.60 -3.12
CA GLY A 507 -10.46 -3.98 -2.72
C GLY A 507 -9.15 -4.65 -2.45
N HIS A 508 -9.20 -5.96 -2.33
CA HIS A 508 -8.03 -6.80 -2.37
C HIS A 508 -8.23 -7.92 -3.39
N MET A 509 -7.14 -8.33 -4.01
CA MET A 509 -7.14 -9.50 -4.88
C MET A 509 -7.54 -10.72 -4.06
N HIS A 510 -8.55 -11.46 -4.49
CA HIS A 510 -9.04 -12.65 -3.80
C HIS A 510 -8.50 -13.92 -4.43
N SER A 511 -8.67 -14.07 -5.74
CA SER A 511 -8.12 -15.17 -6.53
C SER A 511 -7.71 -14.70 -7.91
N ILE A 512 -6.66 -15.32 -8.45
CA ILE A 512 -6.13 -15.03 -9.78
C ILE A 512 -6.14 -16.34 -10.54
N PHE A 513 -6.82 -16.35 -11.69
CA PHE A 513 -6.85 -17.46 -12.64
C PHE A 513 -6.19 -17.02 -13.94
N ALA A 514 -5.97 -17.98 -14.85
CA ALA A 514 -5.26 -17.70 -16.09
C ALA A 514 -5.96 -16.64 -16.98
N ASP A 515 -7.29 -16.62 -16.97
CA ASP A 515 -8.16 -15.80 -17.81
C ASP A 515 -9.09 -14.84 -17.01
N ALA A 516 -9.18 -15.03 -15.69
CA ALA A 516 -10.03 -14.26 -14.80
C ALA A 516 -9.35 -13.85 -13.49
N VAL A 517 -9.82 -12.78 -12.88
CA VAL A 517 -9.38 -12.29 -11.56
C VAL A 517 -10.58 -11.96 -10.70
N THR A 518 -10.56 -12.41 -9.45
CA THR A 518 -11.59 -12.11 -8.46
C THR A 518 -11.07 -11.07 -7.48
N VAL A 519 -11.83 -9.98 -7.32
CA VAL A 519 -11.53 -8.93 -6.35
C VAL A 519 -12.60 -8.90 -5.27
N ALA A 520 -12.15 -8.87 -4.02
CA ALA A 520 -12.99 -8.75 -2.85
C ALA A 520 -13.10 -7.29 -2.41
N LEU A 521 -14.33 -6.78 -2.35
CA LEU A 521 -14.67 -5.42 -1.93
C LEU A 521 -15.37 -5.43 -0.58
N GLY A 522 -15.05 -4.45 0.27
CA GLY A 522 -15.77 -4.25 1.54
C GLY A 522 -17.18 -3.66 1.39
N LYS A 523 -17.56 -3.27 0.16
CA LYS A 523 -18.87 -2.71 -0.19
C LYS A 523 -19.22 -3.17 -1.61
N ALA A 524 -20.49 -3.49 -1.85
CA ALA A 524 -20.97 -3.83 -3.19
C ALA A 524 -20.80 -2.66 -4.17
N LEU A 525 -20.39 -2.97 -5.41
CA LEU A 525 -20.53 -2.09 -6.57
C LEU A 525 -22.01 -1.85 -6.83
N ARG A 526 -22.37 -0.60 -7.17
CA ARG A 526 -23.79 -0.30 -7.44
C ARG A 526 -24.18 -0.73 -8.86
N PRO A 527 -25.41 -1.23 -9.09
CA PRO A 527 -25.85 -1.66 -10.43
C PRO A 527 -25.88 -0.53 -11.47
N ASN A 528 -26.33 0.66 -11.07
CA ASN A 528 -26.54 1.80 -11.98
C ASN A 528 -25.25 2.57 -12.31
N LEU A 529 -24.08 2.07 -11.90
CA LEU A 529 -22.79 2.71 -12.14
C LEU A 529 -22.29 2.49 -13.58
N LEU A 530 -23.02 1.72 -14.38
CA LEU A 530 -22.68 1.28 -15.73
C LEU A 530 -23.64 1.81 -16.81
N SER A 531 -24.59 2.69 -16.44
CA SER A 531 -25.58 3.24 -17.38
C SER A 531 -24.99 4.24 -18.39
N ASP A 532 -23.81 4.81 -18.11
CA ASP A 532 -23.12 5.78 -18.97
C ASP A 532 -22.16 5.11 -19.98
N VAL A 533 -22.18 3.78 -20.05
CA VAL A 533 -21.39 3.02 -21.04
C VAL A 533 -22.11 3.07 -22.39
N PRO A 534 -21.42 3.37 -23.51
CA PRO A 534 -22.02 3.39 -24.84
C PRO A 534 -22.82 2.10 -25.15
N PRO A 535 -24.02 2.18 -25.75
CA PRO A 535 -24.82 1.00 -26.08
C PRO A 535 -24.04 0.06 -27.01
N GLY A 536 -23.87 -1.20 -26.62
CA GLY A 536 -23.31 -2.27 -27.46
C GLY A 536 -21.93 -2.81 -27.04
N THR A 537 -21.18 -2.11 -26.18
CA THR A 537 -19.92 -2.59 -25.61
C THR A 537 -20.00 -2.45 -24.09
N GLY A 538 -19.91 -3.53 -23.32
CA GLY A 538 -19.93 -3.43 -21.85
C GLY A 538 -18.80 -2.55 -21.29
N PRO A 539 -18.85 -2.14 -20.00
CA PRO A 539 -17.79 -1.35 -19.38
C PRO A 539 -16.44 -2.05 -19.47
N CYS A 540 -15.42 -1.35 -19.97
CA CYS A 540 -14.03 -1.81 -19.90
C CYS A 540 -13.48 -1.51 -18.51
N TRP A 541 -13.22 -2.55 -17.74
CA TRP A 541 -12.65 -2.47 -16.40
C TRP A 541 -11.13 -2.52 -16.44
N ARG A 542 -10.51 -1.88 -15.46
CA ARG A 542 -9.10 -2.06 -15.14
C ARG A 542 -8.88 -2.16 -13.63
N ILE A 543 -7.86 -2.91 -13.25
CA ILE A 543 -7.46 -3.14 -11.86
C ILE A 543 -6.02 -2.65 -11.69
N ASP A 544 -5.86 -1.62 -10.88
CA ASP A 544 -4.57 -1.01 -10.53
C ASP A 544 -4.11 -1.49 -9.15
N ARG A 545 -2.80 -1.63 -8.93
CA ARG A 545 -2.26 -1.88 -7.59
C ARG A 545 -2.37 -0.61 -6.73
N ASP A 546 -2.92 -0.73 -5.51
CA ASP A 546 -2.95 0.37 -4.54
C ASP A 546 -1.59 0.46 -3.82
N GLU A 547 -0.58 1.03 -4.50
CA GLU A 547 0.81 1.01 -4.02
C GLU A 547 1.09 1.97 -2.84
N VAL A 548 0.15 2.85 -2.40
CA VAL A 548 0.49 3.91 -1.41
C VAL A 548 -0.65 4.42 -0.51
N SER A 549 -0.44 4.25 0.80
CA SER A 549 -0.59 5.27 1.89
C SER A 549 -0.53 4.59 3.27
N SER A 550 -1.01 3.35 3.38
CA SER A 550 -1.20 2.71 4.68
C SER A 550 0.08 2.21 5.36
N ILE A 551 1.09 1.77 4.60
CA ILE A 551 2.34 1.24 5.16
C ILE A 551 3.17 2.38 5.77
N SER A 552 3.45 3.44 5.00
CA SER A 552 4.24 4.59 5.48
C SER A 552 3.62 5.24 6.71
N VAL A 553 2.29 5.34 6.77
CA VAL A 553 1.56 5.81 7.96
C VAL A 553 1.86 4.93 9.19
N ARG A 554 1.81 3.60 9.07
CA ARG A 554 2.13 2.67 10.17
C ARG A 554 3.60 2.75 10.59
N LEU A 555 4.52 2.85 9.63
CA LEU A 555 5.95 3.00 9.92
C LEU A 555 6.22 4.29 10.70
N ARG A 556 5.65 5.41 10.25
CA ARG A 556 5.79 6.70 10.95
C ARG A 556 5.14 6.66 12.33
N ARG A 557 3.98 6.02 12.48
CA ARG A 557 3.31 5.87 13.77
C ARG A 557 4.11 5.03 14.76
N SER A 558 4.65 3.89 14.33
CA SER A 558 5.52 3.04 15.14
C SER A 558 6.77 3.81 15.59
N LEU A 559 7.36 4.59 14.69
CA LEU A 559 8.50 5.45 14.99
C LEU A 559 8.15 6.59 15.96
N MET A 560 7.01 7.26 15.77
CA MET A 560 6.52 8.30 16.70
C MET A 560 6.21 7.72 18.08
N GLY A 561 5.65 6.50 18.14
CA GLY A 561 5.40 5.75 19.37
C GLY A 561 6.67 5.53 20.21
N LEU A 562 7.82 5.31 19.56
CA LEU A 562 9.11 5.20 20.24
C LEU A 562 9.51 6.48 20.99
N PHE A 563 9.03 7.65 20.57
CA PHE A 563 9.32 8.94 21.21
C PHE A 563 8.14 9.50 22.00
N ALA A 564 7.02 8.78 22.04
CA ALA A 564 5.85 9.17 22.82
C ALA A 564 6.20 9.34 24.31
N ARG A 565 5.53 10.31 24.93
CA ARG A 565 5.70 10.66 26.33
C ARG A 565 5.13 9.59 27.25
N GLY A 566 5.72 9.44 28.45
CA GLY A 566 5.12 8.73 29.58
C GLY A 566 5.18 7.21 29.49
N ASP A 567 5.53 6.67 28.31
CA ASP A 567 5.67 5.24 28.09
C ASP A 567 7.05 4.75 28.56
N ALA A 568 7.05 3.94 29.62
CA ALA A 568 8.25 3.32 30.17
C ALA A 568 8.90 2.35 29.18
N GLN A 569 8.11 1.66 28.36
CA GLN A 569 8.57 0.74 27.34
C GLN A 569 9.22 1.51 26.19
N ALA A 570 8.61 2.60 25.72
CA ALA A 570 9.24 3.48 24.73
C ALA A 570 10.58 4.03 25.24
N ARG A 571 10.67 4.44 26.52
CA ARG A 571 11.92 4.89 27.14
C ARG A 571 12.99 3.80 27.20
N LYS A 572 12.60 2.55 27.49
CA LYS A 572 13.52 1.40 27.46
C LYS A 572 14.01 1.13 26.05
N LEU A 573 13.12 1.09 25.06
CA LEU A 573 13.47 0.86 23.67
C LEU A 573 14.36 1.97 23.09
N ARG A 574 14.16 3.25 23.47
CA ARG A 574 15.08 4.32 23.03
C ARG A 574 16.51 4.04 23.49
N ARG A 575 16.70 3.64 24.75
CA ARG A 575 18.02 3.28 25.27
C ARG A 575 18.65 2.11 24.50
N LEU A 576 17.87 1.06 24.21
CA LEU A 576 18.38 -0.14 23.54
C LEU A 576 18.60 0.06 22.03
N VAL A 577 17.67 0.74 21.33
CA VAL A 577 17.64 0.82 19.86
C VAL A 577 18.31 2.08 19.33
N VAL A 578 18.09 3.22 20.00
CA VAL A 578 18.61 4.52 19.56
C VAL A 578 20.00 4.75 20.14
N ASP A 579 20.12 4.63 21.47
CA ASP A 579 21.36 4.88 22.20
C ASP A 579 22.33 3.67 22.19
N LEU A 580 21.87 2.52 21.67
CA LEU A 580 22.64 1.27 21.59
C LEU A 580 23.25 0.87 22.94
N GLN A 581 22.45 1.01 24.01
CA GLN A 581 22.82 0.49 25.32
C GLN A 581 22.83 -1.04 25.25
N ALA A 582 23.95 -1.64 25.69
CA ALA A 582 24.09 -3.08 25.74
C ALA A 582 22.97 -3.74 26.59
N PRO A 583 22.42 -4.88 26.16
CA PRO A 583 21.40 -5.58 26.91
C PRO A 583 21.97 -6.11 28.22
N ALA A 584 21.16 -6.09 29.29
CA ALA A 584 21.57 -6.61 30.59
C ALA A 584 21.96 -8.10 30.48
N THR A 585 23.16 -8.43 30.95
CA THR A 585 23.65 -9.81 31.04
C THR A 585 22.93 -10.54 32.17
N VAL A 586 22.33 -11.68 31.87
CA VAL A 586 21.76 -12.57 32.89
C VAL A 586 22.69 -13.76 33.06
N GLY A 587 22.96 -14.13 34.32
CA GLY A 587 23.78 -15.30 34.64
C GLY A 587 23.22 -16.57 33.97
N ALA A 588 24.12 -17.45 33.53
CA ALA A 588 23.76 -18.69 32.85
C ALA A 588 23.07 -19.68 33.81
N GLN A 589 21.78 -19.48 34.08
CA GLN A 589 20.95 -20.54 34.65
C GLN A 589 20.35 -21.35 33.50
N GLN A 590 20.72 -22.63 33.43
CA GLN A 590 20.06 -23.59 32.54
C GLN A 590 18.66 -23.85 33.11
N HIS A 591 17.62 -23.60 32.32
CA HIS A 591 16.24 -23.74 32.79
C HIS A 591 15.74 -25.19 32.67
N GLY A 592 16.56 -26.10 32.14
CA GLY A 592 16.24 -27.53 32.04
C GLY A 592 15.03 -27.80 31.14
N VAL A 593 14.99 -27.16 29.96
CA VAL A 593 13.89 -27.37 29.00
C VAL A 593 13.95 -28.80 28.46
N ASP A 594 12.92 -29.59 28.78
CA ASP A 594 12.75 -30.94 28.26
C ASP A 594 12.28 -30.90 26.79
N ALA A 595 13.26 -30.85 25.88
CA ALA A 595 13.07 -30.85 24.43
C ALA A 595 14.16 -31.72 23.77
N PRO A 596 14.07 -33.06 23.91
CA PRO A 596 15.08 -34.00 23.41
C PRO A 596 15.29 -33.94 21.90
N GLU A 597 14.33 -33.39 21.16
CA GLU A 597 14.39 -33.18 19.72
C GLU A 597 15.34 -32.04 19.29
N LEU A 598 15.76 -31.17 20.22
CA LEU A 598 16.59 -30.01 19.91
C LEU A 598 18.08 -30.30 20.09
N ASN A 599 18.89 -29.73 19.20
CA ASN A 599 20.33 -29.78 19.35
C ASN A 599 20.84 -28.78 20.43
N PRO A 600 22.11 -28.91 20.90
CA PRO A 600 22.66 -28.03 21.93
C PRO A 600 22.69 -26.53 21.56
N GLU A 601 22.76 -26.16 20.29
CA GLU A 601 22.73 -24.77 19.85
C GLU A 601 21.32 -24.18 20.00
N GLN A 602 20.30 -24.96 19.64
CA GLN A 602 18.90 -24.59 19.79
C GLN A 602 18.49 -24.52 21.25
N LEU A 603 18.91 -25.49 22.09
CA LEU A 603 18.66 -25.46 23.54
C LEU A 603 19.26 -24.21 24.18
N ARG A 604 20.51 -23.85 23.87
CA ARG A 604 21.13 -22.60 24.33
C ARG A 604 20.36 -21.36 23.89
N ALA A 605 19.82 -21.36 22.68
CA ALA A 605 18.99 -20.25 22.19
C ALA A 605 17.70 -20.12 22.99
N VAL A 606 17.03 -21.24 23.29
CA VAL A 606 15.83 -21.28 24.13
C VAL A 606 16.14 -20.80 25.56
N ASP A 607 17.22 -21.28 26.17
CA ASP A 607 17.66 -20.85 27.51
C ASP A 607 17.92 -19.34 27.57
N ARG A 608 18.57 -18.77 26.55
CA ARG A 608 18.79 -17.32 26.48
C ARG A 608 17.49 -16.53 26.33
N VAL A 609 16.52 -17.04 25.56
CA VAL A 609 15.19 -16.41 25.46
C VAL A 609 14.44 -16.45 26.80
N LEU A 610 14.58 -17.53 27.58
CA LEU A 610 13.99 -17.62 28.92
C LEU A 610 14.68 -16.68 29.92
N ALA A 611 16.01 -16.56 29.83
CA ALA A 611 16.81 -15.78 30.75
C ALA A 611 16.84 -14.27 30.43
N MET A 612 16.39 -13.82 29.26
CA MET A 612 16.60 -12.42 28.84
C MET A 612 15.81 -11.38 29.65
N ASN A 613 16.48 -10.29 29.98
CA ASN A 613 15.86 -9.09 30.58
C ASN A 613 15.52 -8.01 29.54
N ASP A 614 16.35 -7.88 28.50
CA ASP A 614 16.21 -6.84 27.48
C ASP A 614 15.94 -7.45 26.11
N TYR A 615 16.98 -7.98 25.46
CA TYR A 615 16.82 -8.69 24.20
C TYR A 615 17.90 -9.74 23.97
N THR A 616 17.61 -10.69 23.08
CA THR A 616 18.59 -11.60 22.49
C THR A 616 18.36 -11.71 20.99
N LEU A 617 19.37 -12.14 20.25
CA LEU A 617 19.33 -12.29 18.81
C LEU A 617 19.62 -13.76 18.47
N ILE A 618 18.81 -14.37 17.62
CA ILE A 618 19.06 -15.72 17.11
C ILE A 618 19.41 -15.61 15.63
N LEU A 619 20.69 -15.82 15.32
CA LEU A 619 21.17 -15.93 13.94
C LEU A 619 20.93 -17.37 13.47
N GLY A 620 19.81 -17.58 12.79
CA GLY A 620 19.42 -18.89 12.30
C GLY A 620 19.78 -19.08 10.84
N MET A 621 20.91 -19.75 10.59
CA MET A 621 21.38 -20.05 9.22
C MET A 621 20.37 -20.93 8.45
N PRO A 622 20.49 -21.05 7.11
CA PRO A 622 19.56 -21.82 6.29
C PRO A 622 19.47 -23.27 6.74
N GLY A 623 18.25 -23.78 6.89
CA GLY A 623 18.01 -25.16 7.34
C GLY A 623 18.30 -25.43 8.82
N ALA A 624 18.66 -24.43 9.64
CA ALA A 624 19.03 -24.65 11.05
C ALA A 624 17.85 -24.82 12.03
N GLY A 625 16.62 -24.94 11.52
CA GLY A 625 15.45 -25.22 12.35
C GLY A 625 14.92 -24.02 13.16
N LYS A 626 15.08 -22.78 12.69
CA LYS A 626 14.58 -21.54 13.33
C LYS A 626 13.17 -21.68 13.91
N THR A 627 12.23 -22.14 13.08
CA THR A 627 10.81 -22.32 13.46
C THR A 627 10.67 -23.32 14.61
N SER A 628 11.40 -24.44 14.59
CA SER A 628 11.38 -25.43 15.67
C SER A 628 11.95 -24.85 16.98
N THR A 629 13.02 -24.06 16.89
CA THR A 629 13.58 -23.34 18.05
C THR A 629 12.59 -22.31 18.63
N LEU A 630 11.90 -21.57 17.77
CA LEU A 630 10.86 -20.62 18.19
C LEU A 630 9.68 -21.34 18.88
N VAL A 631 9.20 -22.44 18.33
CA VAL A 631 8.13 -23.25 18.93
C VAL A 631 8.52 -23.73 20.33
N ALA A 632 9.73 -24.25 20.49
CA ALA A 632 10.23 -24.67 21.79
C ALA A 632 10.37 -23.49 22.78
N ALA A 633 10.87 -22.34 22.33
CA ALA A 633 10.95 -21.14 23.14
C ALA A 633 9.55 -20.67 23.61
N ILE A 634 8.55 -20.70 22.72
CA ILE A 634 7.16 -20.36 23.06
C ILE A 634 6.61 -21.35 24.09
N ARG A 635 6.79 -22.66 23.89
CA ARG A 635 6.36 -23.70 24.85
C ARG A 635 6.97 -23.46 26.23
N ALA A 636 8.27 -23.20 26.29
CA ALA A 636 8.97 -22.96 27.56
C ALA A 636 8.51 -21.65 28.24
N LEU A 637 8.29 -20.58 27.47
CA LEU A 637 7.76 -19.32 27.99
C LEU A 637 6.34 -19.47 28.54
N VAL A 638 5.47 -20.22 27.83
CA VAL A 638 4.10 -20.51 28.27
C VAL A 638 4.11 -21.35 29.53
N ALA A 639 4.97 -22.37 29.61
CA ALA A 639 5.16 -23.18 30.82
C ALA A 639 5.63 -22.33 32.02
N ALA A 640 6.50 -21.35 31.77
CA ALA A 640 6.92 -20.35 32.75
C ALA A 640 5.85 -19.27 33.04
N ARG A 641 4.62 -19.43 32.55
CA ARG A 641 3.50 -18.48 32.68
C ARG A 641 3.85 -17.06 32.20
N ARG A 642 4.67 -16.94 31.17
CA ARG A 642 4.97 -15.67 30.49
C ARG A 642 4.08 -15.50 29.26
N SER A 643 3.66 -14.26 29.02
CA SER A 643 2.88 -13.87 27.85
C SER A 643 3.79 -13.58 26.66
N VAL A 644 3.39 -14.07 25.48
CA VAL A 644 4.20 -14.01 24.25
C VAL A 644 3.44 -13.30 23.12
N LEU A 645 4.10 -12.31 22.52
CA LEU A 645 3.69 -11.73 21.25
C LEU A 645 4.59 -12.27 20.13
N LEU A 646 4.05 -13.15 19.30
CA LEU A 646 4.74 -13.66 18.11
C LEU A 646 4.49 -12.74 16.92
N SER A 647 5.54 -12.37 16.20
CA SER A 647 5.44 -11.57 14.99
C SER A 647 6.42 -11.97 13.90
N ALA A 648 6.13 -11.56 12.67
CA ALA A 648 7.02 -11.71 11.52
C ALA A 648 6.65 -10.69 10.42
N TYR A 649 7.44 -10.64 9.35
CA TYR A 649 7.17 -9.80 8.19
C TYR A 649 5.91 -10.24 7.42
N THR A 650 5.76 -11.54 7.14
CA THR A 650 4.68 -12.09 6.32
C THR A 650 3.69 -12.92 7.14
N ASN A 651 2.45 -13.05 6.65
CA ASN A 651 1.48 -13.95 7.27
C ASN A 651 1.96 -15.40 7.28
N SER A 652 2.54 -15.88 6.17
CA SER A 652 3.06 -17.24 6.05
C SER A 652 4.15 -17.55 7.07
N ALA A 653 5.06 -16.60 7.38
CA ALA A 653 6.08 -16.80 8.40
C ALA A 653 5.47 -16.98 9.81
N VAL A 654 4.48 -16.15 10.16
CA VAL A 654 3.72 -16.30 11.41
C VAL A 654 3.00 -17.66 11.43
N ASP A 655 2.28 -17.96 10.37
CA ASP A 655 1.42 -19.15 10.29
C ASP A 655 2.23 -20.45 10.34
N ASN A 656 3.44 -20.49 9.75
CA ASN A 656 4.34 -21.65 9.83
C ASN A 656 4.75 -21.99 11.27
N VAL A 657 4.98 -20.98 12.12
CA VAL A 657 5.24 -21.20 13.55
C VAL A 657 3.97 -21.68 14.26
N LEU A 658 2.82 -21.08 13.94
CA LEU A 658 1.54 -21.43 14.55
C LEU A 658 1.08 -22.85 14.23
N LEU A 659 1.25 -23.34 13.00
CA LEU A 659 0.92 -24.72 12.61
C LEU A 659 1.64 -25.74 13.51
N LYS A 660 2.91 -25.50 13.81
CA LYS A 660 3.67 -26.34 14.76
C LYS A 660 3.23 -26.17 16.21
N LEU A 661 2.72 -25.01 16.59
CA LEU A 661 2.11 -24.81 17.91
C LEU A 661 0.78 -25.56 18.06
N VAL A 662 0.02 -25.72 16.97
CA VAL A 662 -1.17 -26.59 16.95
C VAL A 662 -0.77 -28.03 17.24
N GLU A 663 0.25 -28.54 16.54
CA GLU A 663 0.80 -29.88 16.79
C GLU A 663 1.29 -30.05 18.23
N ALA A 664 1.87 -29.00 18.82
CA ALA A 664 2.33 -28.99 20.20
C ALA A 664 1.22 -28.73 21.26
N GLY A 665 -0.05 -28.58 20.85
CA GLY A 665 -1.18 -28.36 21.75
C GLY A 665 -1.15 -27.03 22.51
N VAL A 666 -0.49 -26.00 21.97
CA VAL A 666 -0.40 -24.67 22.61
C VAL A 666 -1.56 -23.79 22.16
N ALA A 667 -2.33 -23.26 23.10
CA ALA A 667 -3.39 -22.29 22.80
C ALA A 667 -2.83 -20.91 22.43
N PHE A 668 -3.36 -20.32 21.35
CA PHE A 668 -2.96 -18.99 20.88
C PHE A 668 -4.13 -18.26 20.17
N VAL A 669 -3.95 -16.96 19.98
CA VAL A 669 -4.83 -16.11 19.17
C VAL A 669 -4.07 -15.60 17.94
N ARG A 670 -4.62 -15.83 16.75
CA ARG A 670 -4.08 -15.28 15.50
C ARG A 670 -4.84 -14.02 15.13
N LEU A 671 -4.17 -12.88 15.02
CA LEU A 671 -4.76 -11.63 14.56
C LEU A 671 -4.38 -11.35 13.12
N GLY A 672 -5.34 -11.12 12.24
CA GLY A 672 -5.10 -10.86 10.83
C GLY A 672 -6.40 -10.91 10.03
N ARG A 673 -6.30 -10.58 8.75
CA ARG A 673 -7.44 -10.72 7.84
C ARG A 673 -7.67 -12.21 7.54
N PRO A 674 -8.91 -12.73 7.60
CA PRO A 674 -9.20 -14.14 7.32
C PRO A 674 -8.57 -14.62 6.02
N GLY A 675 -8.81 -13.95 4.89
CA GLY A 675 -8.25 -14.34 3.59
C GLY A 675 -6.72 -14.34 3.47
N ALA A 676 -5.98 -13.79 4.44
CA ALA A 676 -4.51 -13.78 4.44
C ALA A 676 -3.90 -14.78 5.44
N VAL A 677 -4.72 -15.49 6.21
CA VAL A 677 -4.30 -16.48 7.21
C VAL A 677 -4.45 -17.87 6.62
N HIS A 678 -3.49 -18.75 6.93
CA HIS A 678 -3.52 -20.14 6.48
C HIS A 678 -4.88 -20.83 6.83
N PRO A 679 -5.49 -21.60 5.91
CA PRO A 679 -6.83 -22.19 6.13
C PRO A 679 -6.97 -23.00 7.43
N ALA A 680 -5.95 -23.79 7.79
CA ALA A 680 -5.94 -24.57 9.03
C ALA A 680 -5.92 -23.70 10.31
N LEU A 681 -5.63 -22.40 10.20
CA LEU A 681 -5.55 -21.48 11.33
C LEU A 681 -6.78 -20.56 11.44
N GLN A 682 -7.75 -20.64 10.53
CA GLN A 682 -8.97 -19.82 10.55
C GLN A 682 -9.74 -19.96 11.87
N GLY A 683 -9.79 -21.17 12.43
CA GLY A 683 -10.43 -21.43 13.72
C GLY A 683 -9.78 -20.70 14.91
N TYR A 684 -8.58 -20.17 14.76
CA TYR A 684 -7.82 -19.46 15.81
C TYR A 684 -7.90 -17.93 15.68
N LEU A 685 -8.64 -17.40 14.70
CA LEU A 685 -9.00 -15.98 14.65
C LEU A 685 -9.99 -15.63 15.77
N PRO A 686 -10.08 -14.36 16.21
CA PRO A 686 -11.16 -13.92 17.10
C PRO A 686 -12.54 -14.24 16.49
N GLY A 687 -13.40 -14.92 17.25
CA GLY A 687 -14.69 -15.40 16.77
C GLY A 687 -14.66 -16.79 16.09
N GLY A 688 -13.47 -17.39 15.92
CA GLY A 688 -13.31 -18.75 15.42
C GLY A 688 -13.63 -19.84 16.45
N VAL A 689 -13.68 -21.09 16.02
CA VAL A 689 -14.04 -22.24 16.86
C VAL A 689 -13.14 -22.43 18.08
N HIS A 690 -11.86 -22.07 18.01
CA HIS A 690 -10.92 -22.16 19.13
C HIS A 690 -10.89 -20.90 20.00
N ASN A 691 -11.39 -19.78 19.48
CA ASN A 691 -11.45 -18.50 20.16
C ASN A 691 -12.87 -17.93 20.06
N PRO A 692 -13.87 -18.62 20.65
CA PRO A 692 -15.27 -18.27 20.47
C PRO A 692 -15.57 -16.92 21.09
N GLY A 693 -16.38 -16.13 20.39
CA GLY A 693 -16.82 -14.81 20.83
C GLY A 693 -16.39 -13.71 19.88
N ALA A 694 -17.31 -13.34 18.98
CA ALA A 694 -17.18 -12.18 18.10
C ALA A 694 -17.58 -10.85 18.79
N SER A 695 -17.94 -10.90 20.08
CA SER A 695 -18.38 -9.72 20.80
C SER A 695 -17.20 -8.89 21.30
N VAL A 696 -17.41 -7.58 21.49
CA VAL A 696 -16.39 -6.69 22.08
C VAL A 696 -15.95 -7.19 23.46
N ALA A 697 -16.89 -7.64 24.29
CA ALA A 697 -16.59 -8.17 25.61
C ALA A 697 -15.74 -9.45 25.55
N ALA A 698 -16.09 -10.37 24.64
CA ALA A 698 -15.31 -11.59 24.43
C ALA A 698 -13.91 -11.27 23.88
N CYS A 699 -13.80 -10.34 22.93
CA CYS A 699 -12.52 -9.90 22.38
C CYS A 699 -11.64 -9.24 23.45
N ARG A 700 -12.21 -8.42 24.36
CA ARG A 700 -11.49 -7.87 25.52
C ARG A 700 -11.02 -8.97 26.46
N GLN A 701 -11.88 -9.91 26.78
CA GLN A 701 -11.53 -11.02 27.65
C GLN A 701 -10.39 -11.85 27.03
N LEU A 702 -10.51 -12.19 25.75
CA LEU A 702 -9.49 -12.91 24.99
C LEU A 702 -8.18 -12.12 24.94
N ALA A 703 -8.24 -10.80 24.73
CA ALA A 703 -7.08 -9.93 24.77
C ALA A 703 -6.38 -9.93 26.14
N LEU A 704 -7.10 -10.13 27.25
CA LEU A 704 -6.52 -10.21 28.59
C LEU A 704 -5.99 -11.61 28.93
N THR A 705 -6.68 -12.66 28.52
CA THR A 705 -6.38 -14.04 28.92
C THR A 705 -5.41 -14.77 28.01
N ALA A 706 -5.37 -14.45 26.71
CA ALA A 706 -4.58 -15.18 25.73
C ALA A 706 -3.09 -15.08 26.03
N ARG A 707 -2.44 -16.20 26.35
CA ARG A 707 -0.99 -16.22 26.66
C ARG A 707 -0.12 -15.98 25.45
N VAL A 708 -0.52 -16.48 24.29
CA VAL A 708 0.19 -16.31 23.03
C VAL A 708 -0.72 -15.57 22.06
N VAL A 709 -0.24 -14.45 21.52
CA VAL A 709 -0.93 -13.72 20.45
C VAL A 709 0.03 -13.55 19.29
N ALA A 710 -0.44 -13.78 18.07
CA ALA A 710 0.38 -13.80 16.87
C ALA A 710 -0.18 -12.90 15.77
N CYS A 711 0.66 -12.04 15.20
CA CYS A 711 0.29 -11.10 14.13
C CYS A 711 1.50 -10.68 13.31
N THR A 712 1.32 -10.14 12.11
CA THR A 712 2.44 -9.54 11.37
C THR A 712 2.92 -8.24 12.05
N CYS A 713 4.15 -7.79 11.80
CA CYS A 713 4.68 -6.60 12.45
C CYS A 713 3.85 -5.33 12.16
N LEU A 714 3.38 -5.16 10.93
CA LEU A 714 2.47 -4.08 10.56
C LEU A 714 1.04 -4.27 11.13
N GLY A 715 0.70 -5.49 11.52
CA GLY A 715 -0.54 -5.85 12.21
C GLY A 715 -0.51 -5.61 13.72
N ALA A 716 0.63 -5.27 14.32
CA ALA A 716 0.79 -5.06 15.76
C ALA A 716 0.03 -3.82 16.30
N GLU A 717 -0.58 -3.03 15.42
CA GLU A 717 -1.48 -1.92 15.77
C GLU A 717 -2.93 -2.37 15.99
N HIS A 718 -3.22 -3.67 15.95
CA HIS A 718 -4.57 -4.21 16.16
C HIS A 718 -5.18 -3.80 17.51
N ALA A 719 -6.49 -3.52 17.53
CA ALA A 719 -7.23 -3.07 18.70
C ALA A 719 -7.03 -3.95 19.95
N MET A 720 -7.02 -5.27 19.77
CA MET A 720 -6.77 -6.26 20.84
C MET A 720 -5.39 -6.15 21.51
N LEU A 721 -4.41 -5.50 20.87
CA LEU A 721 -3.08 -5.29 21.44
C LEU A 721 -2.95 -3.94 22.15
N ARG A 722 -3.95 -3.06 22.01
CA ARG A 722 -3.92 -1.70 22.59
C ARG A 722 -3.93 -1.77 24.11
N GLY A 723 -2.99 -1.08 24.74
CA GLY A 723 -2.85 -1.04 26.21
C GLY A 723 -2.31 -2.32 26.84
N ARG A 724 -2.08 -3.38 26.05
CA ARG A 724 -1.49 -4.62 26.54
C ARG A 724 0.03 -4.60 26.44
N THR A 725 0.69 -5.10 27.47
CA THR A 725 2.14 -5.37 27.47
C THR A 725 2.36 -6.86 27.69
N PHE A 726 3.11 -7.47 26.79
CA PHE A 726 3.55 -8.86 26.85
C PHE A 726 4.88 -8.96 27.60
N ASP A 727 5.18 -10.11 28.16
CA ASP A 727 6.48 -10.34 28.79
C ASP A 727 7.58 -10.44 27.72
N VAL A 728 7.30 -11.16 26.63
CA VAL A 728 8.25 -11.40 25.55
C VAL A 728 7.62 -11.16 24.17
N CYS A 729 8.33 -10.46 23.29
CA CYS A 729 8.04 -10.47 21.85
C CYS A 729 9.06 -11.32 21.09
N LEU A 730 8.60 -12.24 20.25
CA LEU A 730 9.45 -13.02 19.36
C LEU A 730 9.17 -12.59 17.92
N VAL A 731 10.19 -12.15 17.19
CA VAL A 731 10.05 -11.70 15.80
C VAL A 731 10.84 -12.64 14.89
N ASP A 732 10.15 -13.42 14.06
CA ASP A 732 10.76 -14.24 13.02
C ASP A 732 11.02 -13.42 11.74
N GLU A 733 11.99 -13.87 10.94
CA GLU A 733 12.43 -13.21 9.71
C GLU A 733 12.82 -11.73 9.91
N ALA A 734 13.40 -11.40 11.07
CA ALA A 734 13.77 -10.03 11.45
C ALA A 734 14.82 -9.39 10.53
N GLY A 735 15.56 -10.20 9.74
CA GLY A 735 16.49 -9.72 8.72
C GLY A 735 15.80 -9.05 7.52
N GLN A 736 14.51 -9.33 7.29
CA GLN A 736 13.72 -8.78 6.18
C GLN A 736 12.88 -7.54 6.58
N LEU A 737 12.91 -7.14 7.85
CA LEU A 737 12.14 -6.00 8.36
C LEU A 737 12.98 -4.74 8.41
N THR A 738 12.42 -3.63 7.93
CA THR A 738 13.00 -2.30 8.21
C THR A 738 12.88 -2.01 9.71
N LEU A 739 13.80 -1.20 10.24
CA LEU A 739 13.76 -0.82 11.67
C LEU A 739 12.39 -0.26 12.08
N PRO A 740 11.75 0.67 11.34
CA PRO A 740 10.45 1.21 11.76
C PRO A 740 9.33 0.15 11.77
N ALA A 741 9.41 -0.87 10.91
CA ALA A 741 8.38 -1.90 10.82
C ALA A 741 8.36 -2.81 12.06
N VAL A 742 9.53 -3.16 12.61
CA VAL A 742 9.61 -4.03 13.80
C VAL A 742 9.25 -3.31 15.10
N LEU A 743 9.33 -1.97 15.15
CA LEU A 743 9.03 -1.20 16.38
C LEU A 743 7.61 -1.41 16.92
N GLY A 744 6.63 -1.62 16.03
CA GLY A 744 5.23 -1.82 16.39
C GLY A 744 5.03 -2.90 17.47
N PRO A 745 5.40 -4.17 17.21
CA PRO A 745 5.31 -5.22 18.22
C PRO A 745 6.28 -5.03 19.40
N LEU A 746 7.47 -4.44 19.20
CA LEU A 746 8.42 -4.24 20.30
C LEU A 746 7.91 -3.26 21.37
N LEU A 747 7.14 -2.24 20.97
CA LEU A 747 6.47 -1.32 21.90
C LEU A 747 5.43 -2.01 22.79
N ARG A 748 5.07 -3.26 22.50
CA ARG A 748 4.08 -4.05 23.24
C ARG A 748 4.71 -5.12 24.13
N ALA A 749 6.03 -5.20 24.28
CA ALA A 749 6.65 -6.26 25.09
C ALA A 749 7.82 -5.79 25.95
N ARG A 750 7.99 -6.35 27.15
CA ARG A 750 9.06 -5.97 28.10
C ARG A 750 10.45 -6.35 27.61
N SER A 751 10.59 -7.52 27.00
CA SER A 751 11.81 -7.99 26.34
C SER A 751 11.49 -8.58 24.97
N PHE A 752 12.51 -8.71 24.11
CA PHE A 752 12.30 -9.20 22.76
C PHE A 752 13.42 -10.08 22.22
N CYS A 753 13.07 -11.02 21.35
CA CYS A 753 14.01 -11.82 20.60
C CYS A 753 13.81 -11.59 19.10
N LEU A 754 14.87 -11.23 18.40
CA LEU A 754 14.86 -11.13 16.95
C LEU A 754 15.51 -12.39 16.37
N VAL A 755 14.78 -13.09 15.51
CA VAL A 755 15.24 -14.31 14.84
C VAL A 755 15.33 -14.03 13.36
N GLY A 756 16.45 -14.39 12.73
CA GLY A 756 16.62 -14.18 11.30
C GLY A 756 18.01 -14.50 10.82
N ASP A 757 18.26 -14.12 9.57
CA ASP A 757 19.56 -14.26 8.91
C ASP A 757 19.84 -13.00 8.09
N HIS A 758 20.75 -12.15 8.57
CA HIS A 758 21.12 -10.91 7.88
C HIS A 758 22.07 -11.15 6.69
N TYR A 759 22.47 -12.40 6.46
CA TYR A 759 23.16 -12.85 5.23
C TYR A 759 22.18 -13.31 4.14
N GLN A 760 20.86 -13.37 4.43
CA GLN A 760 19.80 -13.55 3.43
C GLN A 760 19.22 -12.19 3.01
N LEU A 761 18.12 -12.20 2.24
CA LEU A 761 17.53 -11.00 1.64
C LEU A 761 17.26 -9.89 2.70
N PRO A 762 17.70 -8.64 2.42
CA PRO A 762 17.42 -7.50 3.27
C PRO A 762 15.96 -7.04 3.10
N PRO A 763 15.49 -6.05 3.89
CA PRO A 763 14.20 -5.42 3.66
C PRO A 763 14.09 -4.86 2.24
N LEU A 764 12.94 -5.06 1.60
CA LEU A 764 12.67 -4.51 0.27
C LEU A 764 12.47 -2.99 0.37
N VAL A 765 13.39 -2.23 -0.20
CA VAL A 765 13.35 -0.76 -0.30
C VAL A 765 13.40 -0.39 -1.77
N GLN A 766 12.39 0.32 -2.27
CA GLN A 766 12.30 0.70 -3.69
C GLN A 766 13.22 1.87 -4.02
N SER A 767 13.38 2.82 -3.08
CA SER A 767 14.24 3.98 -3.24
C SER A 767 15.69 3.64 -2.97
N ASP A 768 16.52 3.62 -4.02
CA ASP A 768 17.96 3.38 -3.90
C ASP A 768 18.64 4.39 -2.98
N ALA A 769 18.18 5.64 -2.99
CA ALA A 769 18.66 6.68 -2.09
C ALA A 769 18.36 6.34 -0.62
N ALA A 770 17.13 5.92 -0.32
CA ALA A 770 16.75 5.52 1.03
C ALA A 770 17.49 4.26 1.49
N ALA A 771 17.66 3.28 0.59
CA ALA A 771 18.40 2.05 0.86
C ALA A 771 19.86 2.33 1.23
N ARG A 772 20.57 3.15 0.44
CA ARG A 772 21.97 3.54 0.70
C ARG A 772 22.15 4.31 2.00
N GLN A 773 21.16 5.12 2.39
CA GLN A 773 21.18 5.86 3.64
C GLN A 773 20.76 5.02 4.86
N GLY A 774 20.42 3.74 4.69
CA GLY A 774 20.25 2.80 5.79
C GLY A 774 18.84 2.26 6.00
N LEU A 775 17.84 2.61 5.18
CA LEU A 775 16.48 2.07 5.31
C LEU A 775 16.43 0.54 5.15
N ALA A 776 17.35 -0.01 4.34
CA ALA A 776 17.53 -1.44 4.13
C ALA A 776 18.39 -2.12 5.22
N CYS A 777 18.79 -1.40 6.27
CA CYS A 777 19.49 -1.99 7.41
C CYS A 777 18.48 -2.46 8.46
N PRO A 778 18.30 -3.78 8.66
CA PRO A 778 17.35 -4.30 9.64
C PRO A 778 17.85 -4.07 11.07
N LEU A 779 16.92 -3.96 12.02
CA LEU A 779 17.26 -3.80 13.44
C LEU A 779 18.11 -4.97 13.96
N PHE A 780 17.87 -6.19 13.46
CA PHE A 780 18.68 -7.37 13.78
C PHE A 780 20.17 -7.11 13.54
N ARG A 781 20.52 -6.59 12.35
CA ARG A 781 21.91 -6.32 11.98
C ARG A 781 22.50 -5.21 12.82
N ARG A 782 21.77 -4.10 12.98
CA ARG A 782 22.20 -2.95 13.79
C ARG A 782 22.55 -3.34 15.24
N LEU A 783 21.68 -4.13 15.89
CA LEU A 783 21.93 -4.60 17.26
C LEU A 783 23.01 -5.69 17.31
N GLY A 784 23.08 -6.55 16.29
CA GLY A 784 24.07 -7.62 16.21
C GLY A 784 25.50 -7.10 16.02
N GLU A 785 25.69 -6.06 15.22
CA GLU A 785 26.98 -5.39 15.03
C GLU A 785 27.39 -4.61 16.30
N ALA A 786 26.44 -3.95 16.97
CA ALA A 786 26.71 -3.21 18.21
C ALA A 786 26.98 -4.13 19.41
N HIS A 787 26.31 -5.29 19.47
CA HIS A 787 26.34 -6.20 20.61
C HIS A 787 26.44 -7.68 20.17
N PRO A 788 27.60 -8.13 19.65
CA PRO A 788 27.79 -9.50 19.17
C PRO A 788 27.50 -10.57 20.23
N GLN A 789 27.72 -10.25 21.51
CA GLN A 789 27.45 -11.14 22.65
C GLN A 789 25.96 -11.48 22.82
N ALA A 790 25.04 -10.67 22.26
CA ALA A 790 23.61 -10.94 22.30
C ALA A 790 23.18 -12.01 21.28
N ILE A 791 24.06 -12.38 20.34
CA ILE A 791 23.78 -13.33 19.26
C ILE A 791 23.98 -14.77 19.73
N THR A 792 23.00 -15.62 19.42
CA THR A 792 23.11 -17.07 19.44
C THR A 792 23.02 -17.58 18.01
N THR A 793 24.06 -18.25 17.53
CA THR A 793 24.10 -18.76 16.15
C THR A 793 23.67 -20.22 16.12
N LEU A 794 22.73 -20.54 15.23
CA LEU A 794 22.33 -21.91 14.89
C LEU A 794 23.06 -22.32 13.62
N ARG A 795 24.04 -23.21 13.74
CA ARG A 795 24.95 -23.64 12.66
C ARG A 795 24.59 -25.01 12.11
N THR A 796 23.99 -25.85 12.94
CA THR A 796 23.59 -27.21 12.59
C THR A 796 22.34 -27.20 11.70
N GLN A 797 22.46 -27.64 10.45
CA GLN A 797 21.43 -27.58 9.42
C GLN A 797 20.93 -28.98 8.99
N TYR A 798 19.64 -29.05 8.65
CA TYR A 798 18.91 -30.30 8.37
C TYR A 798 18.37 -30.39 6.93
N ARG A 799 18.82 -29.51 6.02
CA ARG A 799 18.25 -29.32 4.68
C ARG A 799 19.20 -29.78 3.57
N MET A 800 20.38 -29.19 3.50
CA MET A 800 21.28 -29.26 2.36
C MET A 800 22.21 -30.46 2.48
N ALA A 801 22.38 -31.19 1.38
CA ALA A 801 23.47 -32.15 1.21
C ALA A 801 24.83 -31.48 1.39
N GLY A 802 25.85 -32.28 1.73
CA GLY A 802 27.18 -31.78 2.06
C GLY A 802 27.80 -30.94 0.94
N SER A 803 27.63 -31.36 -0.32
CA SER A 803 28.12 -30.62 -1.50
C SER A 803 27.50 -29.22 -1.63
N ILE A 804 26.18 -29.10 -1.46
CA ILE A 804 25.47 -27.81 -1.52
C ILE A 804 25.84 -26.93 -0.31
N MET A 805 25.90 -27.52 0.89
CA MET A 805 26.30 -26.80 2.10
C MET A 805 27.73 -26.26 1.99
N ASN A 806 28.66 -27.04 1.42
CA ASN A 806 30.05 -26.63 1.24
C ASN A 806 30.17 -25.42 0.33
N LEU A 807 29.39 -25.36 -0.76
CA LEU A 807 29.31 -24.17 -1.60
C LEU A 807 28.83 -22.95 -0.80
N ALA A 808 27.75 -23.08 -0.03
CA ALA A 808 27.25 -21.99 0.81
C ALA A 808 28.26 -21.54 1.90
N ASN A 809 28.99 -22.49 2.47
CA ASN A 809 30.04 -22.23 3.45
C ASN A 809 31.23 -21.50 2.85
N HIS A 810 31.64 -21.85 1.62
CA HIS A 810 32.73 -21.20 0.93
C HIS A 810 32.36 -19.76 0.57
N LEU A 811 31.17 -19.55 0.01
CA LEU A 811 30.77 -18.25 -0.53
C LEU A 811 30.27 -17.25 0.52
N VAL A 812 29.64 -17.70 1.61
CA VAL A 812 28.87 -16.81 2.50
C VAL A 812 29.12 -17.04 3.98
N TYR A 813 29.10 -18.30 4.42
CA TYR A 813 29.05 -18.63 5.85
C TYR A 813 30.42 -18.95 6.47
N ASN A 814 31.52 -18.79 5.74
CA ASN A 814 32.90 -18.98 6.21
C ASN A 814 33.11 -20.30 6.98
N GLY A 815 32.61 -21.41 6.42
CA GLY A 815 32.76 -22.75 7.02
C GLY A 815 31.94 -23.00 8.29
N GLN A 816 31.01 -22.10 8.66
CA GLN A 816 30.27 -22.21 9.93
C GLN A 816 29.13 -23.24 9.89
N LEU A 817 28.49 -23.49 8.74
CA LEU A 817 27.40 -24.46 8.61
C LEU A 817 27.88 -25.90 8.79
N ARG A 818 27.04 -26.73 9.43
CA ARG A 818 27.31 -28.15 9.67
C ARG A 818 26.08 -29.00 9.39
N CYS A 819 26.22 -30.11 8.67
CA CYS A 819 25.12 -31.07 8.51
C CYS A 819 24.78 -31.71 9.86
N ALA A 820 23.50 -31.85 10.15
CA ALA A 820 23.02 -32.44 11.40
C ALA A 820 23.32 -33.95 11.51
N SER A 821 23.42 -34.65 10.39
CA SER A 821 23.76 -36.08 10.34
C SER A 821 24.54 -36.43 9.07
N ALA A 822 25.17 -37.61 9.07
CA ALA A 822 25.82 -38.17 7.89
C ALA A 822 24.81 -38.43 6.75
N ASP A 823 23.57 -38.79 7.08
CA ASP A 823 22.52 -39.03 6.09
C ASP A 823 22.14 -37.76 5.34
N VAL A 824 22.01 -36.63 6.05
CA VAL A 824 21.81 -35.31 5.41
C VAL A 824 23.02 -34.99 4.53
N ALA A 825 24.24 -35.20 5.04
CA ALA A 825 25.46 -34.89 4.29
C ALA A 825 25.61 -35.70 2.99
N ARG A 826 25.18 -36.96 2.99
CA ARG A 826 25.28 -37.90 1.85
C ARG A 826 24.01 -37.98 1.01
N ALA A 827 22.99 -37.17 1.30
CA ALA A 827 21.73 -37.20 0.59
C ALA A 827 21.93 -36.86 -0.89
N VAL A 828 21.39 -37.70 -1.78
CA VAL A 828 21.41 -37.54 -3.23
C VAL A 828 20.00 -37.56 -3.78
N LEU A 829 19.80 -36.96 -4.96
CA LEU A 829 18.49 -36.99 -5.62
C LEU A 829 18.23 -38.41 -6.15
N PRO A 830 17.15 -39.09 -5.71
CA PRO A 830 16.84 -40.42 -6.20
C PRO A 830 16.40 -40.35 -7.68
N LEU A 831 17.06 -41.13 -8.54
CA LEU A 831 16.75 -41.24 -9.96
C LEU A 831 16.52 -42.70 -10.33
N GLN A 832 15.44 -42.96 -11.07
CA GLN A 832 15.02 -44.26 -11.56
C GLN A 832 15.29 -44.37 -13.07
N LEU A 833 16.54 -44.20 -13.47
CA LEU A 833 16.96 -44.35 -14.88
C LEU A 833 17.65 -45.69 -15.09
N SER A 834 17.25 -46.42 -16.14
CA SER A 834 18.01 -47.58 -16.61
C SER A 834 19.30 -47.14 -17.32
N GLY A 835 20.30 -48.03 -17.35
CA GLY A 835 21.58 -47.74 -18.03
C GLY A 835 21.42 -47.41 -19.52
N THR A 836 20.42 -48.00 -20.19
CA THR A 836 20.10 -47.70 -21.59
C THR A 836 19.46 -46.33 -21.77
N GLN A 837 18.55 -45.92 -20.87
CA GLN A 837 17.97 -44.58 -20.88
C GLN A 837 19.05 -43.52 -20.66
N LEU A 838 19.95 -43.73 -19.70
CA LEU A 838 21.05 -42.80 -19.42
C LEU A 838 22.01 -42.69 -20.61
N ALA A 839 22.38 -43.83 -21.24
CA ALA A 839 23.27 -43.87 -22.39
C ALA A 839 22.69 -43.16 -23.64
N ALA A 840 21.37 -43.11 -23.77
CA ALA A 840 20.70 -42.40 -24.87
C ALA A 840 20.71 -40.87 -24.72
N MET A 841 21.04 -40.35 -23.53
CA MET A 841 21.06 -38.91 -23.26
C MET A 841 22.40 -38.29 -23.68
N ALA A 842 22.40 -36.97 -23.93
CA ALA A 842 23.63 -36.23 -24.21
C ALA A 842 24.63 -36.35 -23.04
N PRO A 843 25.96 -36.43 -23.29
CA PRO A 843 26.95 -36.63 -22.23
C PRO A 843 26.95 -35.56 -21.13
N TRP A 844 26.62 -34.30 -21.47
CA TRP A 844 26.48 -33.23 -20.48
C TRP A 844 25.28 -33.46 -19.55
N LEU A 845 24.18 -33.99 -20.08
CA LEU A 845 22.97 -34.27 -19.33
C LEU A 845 23.17 -35.46 -18.37
N GLN A 846 23.91 -36.48 -18.81
CA GLN A 846 24.34 -37.59 -17.94
C GLN A 846 25.15 -37.07 -16.73
N ARG A 847 26.06 -36.11 -16.96
CA ARG A 847 26.85 -35.48 -15.89
C ARG A 847 25.98 -34.68 -14.91
N VAL A 848 25.03 -33.88 -15.43
CA VAL A 848 24.07 -33.12 -14.58
C VAL A 848 23.24 -34.05 -13.69
N LEU A 849 22.78 -35.18 -14.24
CA LEU A 849 21.94 -36.14 -13.53
C LEU A 849 22.74 -36.99 -12.53
N SER A 850 24.06 -37.14 -12.71
CA SER A 850 24.89 -37.97 -11.84
C SER A 850 24.68 -37.63 -10.35
N PRO A 851 24.54 -38.64 -9.48
CA PRO A 851 24.40 -38.44 -8.03
C PRO A 851 25.69 -37.89 -7.40
N GLU A 852 26.85 -38.07 -8.04
CA GLU A 852 28.13 -37.53 -7.58
C GLU A 852 28.18 -35.99 -7.66
N HIS A 853 27.44 -35.41 -8.60
CA HIS A 853 27.35 -33.97 -8.80
C HIS A 853 26.08 -33.42 -8.14
N GLY A 854 26.13 -33.22 -6.82
CA GLY A 854 25.05 -32.56 -6.07
C GLY A 854 24.91 -31.06 -6.40
N VAL A 855 25.99 -30.44 -6.87
CA VAL A 855 26.01 -29.08 -7.42
C VAL A 855 26.57 -29.16 -8.84
N PHE A 856 25.93 -28.50 -9.79
CA PHE A 856 26.39 -28.45 -11.18
C PHE A 856 26.19 -27.06 -11.77
N PHE A 857 27.20 -26.51 -12.46
CA PHE A 857 27.11 -25.27 -13.20
C PHE A 857 27.06 -25.58 -14.71
N LEU A 858 25.94 -25.26 -15.35
CA LEU A 858 25.77 -25.32 -16.80
C LEU A 858 26.19 -23.97 -17.38
N ASP A 859 27.45 -23.90 -17.80
CA ASP A 859 27.97 -22.73 -18.48
C ASP A 859 27.35 -22.60 -19.88
N THR A 860 26.93 -21.37 -20.18
CA THR A 860 26.32 -20.95 -21.45
C THR A 860 27.15 -19.89 -22.16
N CYS A 861 28.41 -19.72 -21.77
CA CYS A 861 29.36 -18.87 -22.47
C CYS A 861 29.45 -19.23 -23.96
N GLY A 862 29.39 -18.21 -24.82
CA GLY A 862 29.52 -18.33 -26.28
C GLY A 862 28.35 -17.76 -27.11
N PRO A 863 28.53 -17.71 -28.45
CA PRO A 863 27.54 -17.14 -29.35
C PRO A 863 26.34 -18.07 -29.53
N GLY A 864 25.32 -17.91 -28.68
CA GLY A 864 24.08 -18.70 -28.78
C GLY A 864 23.12 -18.56 -27.61
N ALA A 865 23.62 -18.19 -26.43
CA ALA A 865 22.83 -18.03 -25.21
C ALA A 865 22.86 -16.61 -24.66
N HIS A 866 22.68 -15.63 -25.54
CA HIS A 866 22.61 -14.22 -25.15
C HIS A 866 21.23 -13.83 -24.61
N GLU A 867 21.26 -12.90 -23.66
CA GLU A 867 20.06 -12.27 -23.14
C GLU A 867 19.29 -11.52 -24.24
N ARG A 868 17.96 -11.53 -24.16
CA ARG A 868 17.04 -10.82 -25.07
C ARG A 868 16.16 -9.87 -24.27
N LEU A 869 15.92 -8.69 -24.84
CA LEU A 869 14.95 -7.73 -24.34
C LEU A 869 13.55 -8.07 -24.90
N ALA A 870 12.61 -8.35 -24.01
CA ALA A 870 11.19 -8.42 -24.28
C ALA A 870 10.52 -7.18 -23.65
N GLY A 871 10.39 -6.11 -24.43
CA GLY A 871 10.02 -4.78 -23.90
C GLY A 871 11.14 -4.21 -23.01
N GLU A 872 10.81 -3.77 -21.79
CA GLU A 872 11.79 -3.33 -20.78
C GLU A 872 12.33 -4.50 -19.91
N THR A 873 11.95 -5.74 -20.21
CA THR A 873 12.25 -6.91 -19.36
C THR A 873 13.19 -7.89 -20.05
N LEU A 874 13.99 -8.61 -19.27
CA LEU A 874 15.10 -9.43 -19.77
C LEU A 874 14.81 -10.93 -19.65
N CYS A 875 15.03 -11.70 -20.71
CA CYS A 875 14.96 -13.17 -20.66
C CYS A 875 16.10 -13.81 -21.46
N ASN A 876 16.35 -15.10 -21.22
CA ASN A 876 17.32 -15.88 -21.96
C ASN A 876 16.66 -17.19 -22.44
N PRO A 877 16.20 -17.25 -23.70
CA PRO A 877 15.54 -18.43 -24.23
C PRO A 877 16.43 -19.68 -24.25
N ALA A 878 17.74 -19.52 -24.51
CA ALA A 878 18.66 -20.66 -24.54
C ALA A 878 18.83 -21.27 -23.14
N GLU A 879 18.97 -20.45 -22.10
CA GLU A 879 18.95 -20.95 -20.72
C GLU A 879 17.62 -21.63 -20.38
N ALA A 880 16.50 -21.08 -20.84
CA ALA A 880 15.19 -21.68 -20.61
C ALA A 880 15.10 -23.07 -21.26
N ASP A 881 15.55 -23.22 -22.51
CA ASP A 881 15.58 -24.50 -23.22
C ASP A 881 16.47 -25.53 -22.52
N LEU A 882 17.62 -25.12 -21.97
CA LEU A 882 18.48 -25.99 -21.17
C LEU A 882 17.80 -26.44 -19.88
N VAL A 883 17.12 -25.53 -19.17
CA VAL A 883 16.35 -25.87 -17.97
C VAL A 883 15.24 -26.89 -18.32
N ILE A 884 14.53 -26.71 -19.43
CA ILE A 884 13.51 -27.66 -19.88
C ILE A 884 14.10 -29.04 -20.21
N GLN A 885 15.27 -29.10 -20.86
CA GLN A 885 15.95 -30.38 -21.13
C GLN A 885 16.36 -31.11 -19.84
N VAL A 886 16.86 -30.39 -18.84
CA VAL A 886 17.16 -30.99 -17.53
C VAL A 886 15.88 -31.44 -16.83
N MET A 887 14.80 -30.67 -16.92
CA MET A 887 13.50 -31.04 -16.36
C MET A 887 12.91 -32.31 -17.01
N ASP A 888 12.95 -32.42 -18.34
CA ASP A 888 12.54 -33.63 -19.07
C ASP A 888 13.31 -34.86 -18.56
N ALA A 889 14.61 -34.70 -18.35
CA ALA A 889 15.47 -35.75 -17.85
C ALA A 889 15.18 -36.16 -16.40
N LEU A 890 14.92 -35.19 -15.52
CA LEU A 890 14.52 -35.44 -14.14
C LEU A 890 13.15 -36.14 -14.07
N GLN A 891 12.21 -35.75 -14.95
CA GLN A 891 10.91 -36.41 -15.07
C GLN A 891 11.07 -37.86 -15.53
N LEU A 892 11.87 -38.09 -16.57
CA LEU A 892 12.19 -39.44 -17.06
C LEU A 892 12.83 -40.29 -15.96
N GLY A 893 13.65 -39.67 -15.11
CA GLY A 893 14.23 -40.29 -13.92
C GLY A 893 13.27 -40.48 -12.74
N GLY A 894 11.97 -40.25 -12.91
CA GLY A 894 10.95 -40.53 -11.91
C GLY A 894 10.89 -39.49 -10.76
N VAL A 895 11.51 -38.32 -10.90
CA VAL A 895 11.46 -37.28 -9.87
C VAL A 895 10.09 -36.59 -9.91
N PRO A 896 9.33 -36.55 -8.80
CA PRO A 896 8.04 -35.86 -8.79
C PRO A 896 8.21 -34.36 -9.00
N MET A 897 7.42 -33.76 -9.91
CA MET A 897 7.46 -32.33 -10.24
C MET A 897 7.30 -31.42 -9.01
N SER A 898 6.48 -31.85 -8.05
CA SER A 898 6.27 -31.12 -6.78
C SER A 898 7.51 -31.01 -5.91
N THR A 899 8.53 -31.84 -6.14
CA THR A 899 9.81 -31.84 -5.41
C THR A 899 10.90 -31.06 -6.12
N ILE A 900 10.62 -30.51 -7.30
CA ILE A 900 11.54 -29.68 -8.09
C ILE A 900 11.09 -28.22 -8.00
N GLY A 901 12.05 -27.29 -7.99
CA GLY A 901 11.78 -25.86 -8.11
C GLY A 901 12.66 -25.23 -9.18
N ILE A 902 12.07 -24.33 -9.96
CA ILE A 902 12.81 -23.51 -10.92
C ILE A 902 12.82 -22.07 -10.42
N MET A 903 13.99 -21.46 -10.41
CA MET A 903 14.23 -20.12 -9.88
C MET A 903 14.90 -19.24 -10.92
N SER A 904 14.54 -17.95 -10.90
CA SER A 904 15.25 -16.90 -11.65
C SER A 904 15.13 -15.56 -10.92
N PRO A 905 16.14 -14.66 -10.99
CA PRO A 905 15.99 -13.28 -10.52
C PRO A 905 14.99 -12.47 -11.36
N TYR A 906 14.75 -12.87 -12.62
CA TYR A 906 14.01 -12.07 -13.60
C TYR A 906 12.61 -12.64 -13.84
N ARG A 907 11.57 -11.82 -13.64
CA ARG A 907 10.16 -12.22 -13.81
C ARG A 907 9.84 -12.67 -15.23
N SER A 908 10.37 -11.98 -16.23
CA SER A 908 10.23 -12.33 -17.66
C SER A 908 10.77 -13.72 -18.00
N GLN A 909 11.83 -14.17 -17.32
CA GLN A 909 12.33 -15.54 -17.45
C GLN A 909 11.39 -16.55 -16.80
N ILE A 910 10.83 -16.22 -15.62
CA ILE A 910 9.80 -17.05 -14.95
C ILE A 910 8.58 -17.24 -15.88
N THR A 911 8.06 -16.17 -16.48
CA THR A 911 6.93 -16.24 -17.42
C THR A 911 7.26 -17.06 -18.66
N LEU A 912 8.49 -17.00 -19.18
CA LEU A 912 8.91 -17.87 -20.28
C LEU A 912 8.90 -19.35 -19.85
N LEU A 913 9.52 -19.67 -18.72
CA LEU A 913 9.58 -21.03 -18.19
C LEU A 913 8.21 -21.60 -17.84
N GLN A 914 7.30 -20.80 -17.28
CA GLN A 914 5.91 -21.21 -17.01
C GLN A 914 5.16 -21.57 -18.29
N ARG A 915 5.33 -20.77 -19.36
CA ARG A 915 4.74 -21.09 -20.67
C ARG A 915 5.29 -22.40 -21.23
N LEU A 916 6.60 -22.61 -21.17
CA LEU A 916 7.23 -23.85 -21.63
C LEU A 916 6.79 -25.06 -20.80
N ALA A 917 6.73 -24.93 -19.47
CA ALA A 917 6.23 -25.97 -18.57
C ALA A 917 4.77 -26.35 -18.87
N LYS A 918 3.92 -25.35 -19.16
CA LYS A 918 2.52 -25.58 -19.56
C LYS A 918 2.40 -26.34 -20.88
N GLN A 919 3.26 -26.02 -21.86
CA GLN A 919 3.32 -26.76 -23.13
C GLN A 919 3.72 -28.22 -22.94
N ARG A 920 4.57 -28.52 -21.94
CA ARG A 920 4.92 -29.89 -21.56
C ARG A 920 3.87 -30.60 -20.70
N GLY A 921 2.81 -29.90 -20.29
CA GLY A 921 1.75 -30.46 -19.45
C GLY A 921 2.17 -30.71 -18.00
N TRP A 922 3.21 -30.03 -17.50
CA TRP A 922 3.65 -30.18 -16.11
C TRP A 922 2.71 -29.46 -15.15
N SER A 923 2.24 -30.18 -14.14
CA SER A 923 1.44 -29.66 -13.05
C SER A 923 2.21 -29.72 -11.73
N ASN A 924 1.83 -28.89 -10.76
CA ASN A 924 2.42 -28.85 -9.41
C ASN A 924 3.93 -28.49 -9.36
N LEU A 925 4.48 -27.89 -10.41
CA LEU A 925 5.86 -27.40 -10.46
C LEU A 925 5.93 -25.94 -9.99
N GLU A 926 6.83 -25.65 -9.06
CA GLU A 926 7.04 -24.28 -8.57
C GLU A 926 8.10 -23.56 -9.40
N ILE A 927 7.68 -22.55 -10.17
CA ILE A 927 8.54 -21.68 -10.96
C ILE A 927 8.37 -20.26 -10.43
N LEU A 928 9.30 -19.79 -9.60
CA LEU A 928 9.15 -18.52 -8.88
C LEU A 928 10.44 -17.70 -8.90
N THR A 929 10.29 -16.39 -8.71
CA THR A 929 11.44 -15.51 -8.44
C THR A 929 12.12 -15.88 -7.12
N VAL A 930 13.41 -15.57 -6.98
CA VAL A 930 14.18 -15.85 -5.77
C VAL A 930 13.50 -15.38 -4.48
N ASP A 931 12.97 -14.16 -4.45
CA ASP A 931 12.31 -13.55 -3.29
C ASP A 931 11.03 -14.31 -2.90
N ARG A 932 10.25 -14.74 -3.89
CA ARG A 932 9.01 -15.51 -3.67
C ARG A 932 9.28 -16.95 -3.22
N PHE A 933 10.47 -17.48 -3.50
CA PHE A 933 10.90 -18.81 -3.04
C PHE A 933 11.39 -18.80 -1.59
N GLN A 934 11.52 -17.63 -0.95
CA GLN A 934 11.98 -17.53 0.43
C GLN A 934 11.07 -18.29 1.39
N GLY A 935 11.68 -18.97 2.36
CA GLY A 935 10.97 -19.85 3.30
C GLY A 935 10.60 -21.23 2.74
N ARG A 936 10.75 -21.47 1.44
CA ARG A 936 10.50 -22.77 0.80
C ARG A 936 11.81 -23.57 0.63
N ASP A 937 11.69 -24.85 0.29
CA ASP A 937 12.79 -25.71 -0.16
C ASP A 937 12.27 -26.86 -1.04
N LYS A 938 13.16 -27.41 -1.87
CA LYS A 938 12.86 -28.49 -2.82
C LYS A 938 14.00 -29.51 -2.86
N ALA A 939 13.69 -30.74 -3.30
CA ALA A 939 14.69 -31.79 -3.48
C ALA A 939 15.74 -31.37 -4.52
N ALA A 940 15.28 -30.81 -5.64
CA ALA A 940 16.12 -30.24 -6.68
C ALA A 940 15.74 -28.79 -6.97
N ILE A 941 16.74 -27.92 -7.17
CA ILE A 941 16.56 -26.54 -7.63
C ILE A 941 17.34 -26.32 -8.94
N LEU A 942 16.67 -25.73 -9.92
CA LEU A 942 17.26 -25.22 -11.16
C LEU A 942 17.24 -23.71 -11.13
N LEU A 943 18.41 -23.06 -11.17
CA LEU A 943 18.54 -21.60 -11.12
C LEU A 943 19.07 -21.08 -12.47
N THR A 944 18.26 -20.32 -13.20
CA THR A 944 18.67 -19.59 -14.42
C THR A 944 18.99 -18.13 -14.10
N LEU A 945 20.19 -17.71 -14.48
CA LEU A 945 20.77 -16.41 -14.13
C LEU A 945 20.51 -15.34 -15.19
N VAL A 946 20.15 -15.74 -16.41
CA VAL A 946 19.68 -14.93 -17.55
C VAL A 946 20.73 -14.04 -18.19
N ARG A 947 21.61 -13.44 -17.37
CA ARG A 947 22.55 -12.42 -17.82
C ARG A 947 23.67 -13.04 -18.63
N SER A 948 23.78 -12.58 -19.88
CA SER A 948 24.78 -13.01 -20.85
C SER A 948 24.90 -11.93 -21.92
N ASN A 949 25.86 -11.02 -21.72
CA ASN A 949 26.07 -9.84 -22.58
C ASN A 949 27.55 -9.55 -22.81
N LYS A 950 27.84 -8.87 -23.92
CA LYS A 950 29.23 -8.53 -24.32
C LYS A 950 29.92 -7.56 -23.36
N SER A 951 29.16 -6.81 -22.56
CA SER A 951 29.70 -5.88 -21.56
C SER A 951 30.09 -6.54 -20.24
N GLY A 952 29.84 -7.84 -20.05
CA GLY A 952 30.08 -8.55 -18.78
C GLY A 952 29.19 -8.09 -17.62
N SER A 953 28.19 -7.24 -17.86
CA SER A 953 27.38 -6.67 -16.77
C SER A 953 26.38 -7.69 -16.24
N ALA A 954 26.54 -8.10 -14.98
CA ALA A 954 25.57 -8.92 -14.24
C ALA A 954 24.29 -8.15 -13.82
N GLY A 955 24.35 -6.81 -13.78
CA GLY A 955 23.24 -5.96 -13.35
C GLY A 955 22.90 -6.07 -11.86
N ARG A 956 22.03 -5.15 -11.39
CA ARG A 956 21.79 -4.95 -9.95
C ARG A 956 21.24 -6.17 -9.21
N LEU A 957 20.42 -6.99 -9.87
CA LEU A 957 19.76 -8.14 -9.21
C LEU A 957 20.74 -9.29 -8.91
N LEU A 958 21.75 -9.50 -9.76
CA LEU A 958 22.75 -10.56 -9.56
C LEU A 958 23.93 -10.08 -8.69
N VAL A 959 24.24 -8.78 -8.69
CA VAL A 959 25.26 -8.20 -7.80
C VAL A 959 24.88 -8.35 -6.31
N ASP A 960 23.59 -8.44 -5.99
CA ASP A 960 23.13 -8.74 -4.64
C ASP A 960 23.37 -10.22 -4.28
N TRP A 961 24.55 -10.49 -3.72
CA TRP A 961 24.98 -11.84 -3.30
C TRP A 961 24.00 -12.52 -2.33
N ARG A 962 23.21 -11.76 -1.56
CA ARG A 962 22.20 -12.32 -0.64
C ARG A 962 21.09 -13.05 -1.39
N ARG A 963 20.75 -12.59 -2.59
CA ARG A 963 19.77 -13.23 -3.47
C ARG A 963 20.29 -14.57 -3.96
N ILE A 964 21.55 -14.61 -4.40
CA ILE A 964 22.22 -15.86 -4.79
C ILE A 964 22.29 -16.83 -3.60
N ASN A 965 22.65 -16.33 -2.42
CA ASN A 965 22.65 -17.13 -1.19
C ASN A 965 21.27 -17.75 -0.90
N VAL A 966 20.19 -16.97 -0.99
CA VAL A 966 18.83 -17.50 -0.83
C VAL A 966 18.54 -18.58 -1.86
N ALA A 967 18.85 -18.34 -3.15
CA ALA A 967 18.58 -19.30 -4.22
C ALA A 967 19.31 -20.63 -4.02
N MET A 968 20.61 -20.59 -3.75
CA MET A 968 21.46 -21.76 -3.48
C MET A 968 20.94 -22.58 -2.29
N THR A 969 20.52 -21.91 -1.22
CA THR A 969 20.11 -22.56 0.03
C THR A 969 18.68 -23.10 0.04
N ARG A 970 18.00 -23.12 -1.13
CA ARG A 970 16.68 -23.75 -1.31
C ARG A 970 16.76 -25.23 -1.70
N ALA A 971 17.89 -25.70 -2.23
CA ALA A 971 18.08 -27.08 -2.66
C ALA A 971 18.39 -28.01 -1.48
N LYS A 972 17.80 -29.22 -1.49
CA LYS A 972 18.16 -30.29 -0.54
C LYS A 972 19.24 -31.20 -1.09
N HIS A 973 19.03 -31.77 -2.28
CA HIS A 973 19.85 -32.86 -2.81
C HIS A 973 20.58 -32.52 -4.11
N LYS A 974 19.98 -31.69 -4.97
CA LYS A 974 20.59 -31.28 -6.24
C LYS A 974 20.36 -29.79 -6.53
N LEU A 975 21.43 -29.10 -6.92
CA LEU A 975 21.41 -27.69 -7.33
C LEU A 975 22.07 -27.56 -8.69
N VAL A 976 21.33 -27.04 -9.67
CA VAL A 976 21.83 -26.79 -11.02
C VAL A 976 21.75 -25.30 -11.31
N PHE A 977 22.90 -24.67 -11.54
CA PHE A 977 23.00 -23.31 -12.04
C PHE A 977 23.04 -23.34 -13.57
N VAL A 978 22.38 -22.38 -14.22
CA VAL A 978 22.47 -22.14 -15.65
C VAL A 978 22.76 -20.66 -15.86
N GLY A 979 23.86 -20.34 -16.54
CA GLY A 979 24.28 -18.95 -16.75
C GLY A 979 25.60 -18.86 -17.51
N SER A 980 26.06 -17.64 -17.80
CA SER A 980 27.32 -17.39 -18.51
C SER A 980 28.44 -17.10 -17.52
N SER A 981 29.49 -17.93 -17.52
CA SER A 981 30.70 -17.73 -16.70
C SER A 981 31.32 -16.34 -16.91
N ASP A 982 31.48 -15.89 -18.16
CA ASP A 982 31.98 -14.55 -18.51
C ASP A 982 31.24 -13.41 -17.80
N THR A 983 29.92 -13.51 -17.68
CA THR A 983 29.09 -12.46 -17.04
C THR A 983 29.07 -12.60 -15.52
N LEU A 984 29.26 -13.81 -14.99
CA LEU A 984 29.30 -14.07 -13.54
C LEU A 984 30.66 -13.77 -12.92
N ALA A 985 31.76 -13.82 -13.67
CA ALA A 985 33.10 -13.47 -13.21
C ALA A 985 33.18 -12.04 -12.65
N GLU A 986 32.34 -11.12 -13.16
CA GLU A 986 32.23 -9.73 -12.68
C GLU A 986 31.51 -9.61 -11.33
N ILE A 987 30.88 -10.67 -10.84
CA ILE A 987 30.25 -10.70 -9.52
C ILE A 987 31.32 -11.14 -8.52
N PRO A 988 31.68 -10.31 -7.51
CA PRO A 988 32.76 -10.63 -6.57
C PRO A 988 32.58 -11.99 -5.87
N LEU A 989 31.34 -12.40 -5.62
CA LEU A 989 31.01 -13.69 -5.02
C LEU A 989 31.46 -14.89 -5.87
N PHE A 990 31.36 -14.78 -7.20
CA PHE A 990 31.66 -15.88 -8.11
C PHE A 990 33.10 -15.87 -8.62
N GLY A 991 33.83 -14.75 -8.50
CA GLY A 991 35.25 -14.67 -8.84
C GLY A 991 36.16 -15.56 -7.99
N GLU A 992 35.66 -16.07 -6.85
CA GLU A 992 36.37 -17.03 -6.00
C GLU A 992 36.19 -18.49 -6.46
N LEU A 993 35.26 -18.76 -7.37
CA LEU A 993 34.99 -20.08 -7.92
C LEU A 993 35.74 -20.25 -9.25
N ASP A 994 36.45 -21.36 -9.39
CA ASP A 994 36.97 -21.83 -10.68
C ASP A 994 35.79 -22.43 -11.46
N LEU A 995 35.01 -21.57 -12.13
CA LEU A 995 33.73 -21.87 -12.78
C LEU A 995 33.86 -22.62 -14.11
#